data_AF-A0A101JTI3-F1
#
_entry.id   AF-A0A101JTI3-F1
#
_cell.length_a   1.000
_cell.length_b   1.000
_cell.length_c   1.000
_cell.angle_alpha   90.00
_cell.angle_beta   90.00
_cell.angle_gamma   90.00
#
_symmetry.space_group_name_H-M   'P 1'
#
loop_
_entity.id
_entity.type
_entity.pdbx_description
1 polymer ?
#
loop_
_entity_poly.entity_id
_entity_poly.type
_entity_poly.pdbx_seq_one_letter_code
_entity_poly.pdbx_strand_id
1 'polypeptide(L)'
;MPAERWSLAQAESLAADPAALKRARSVSGQFSVTGAHDDTLLWGLCRGYQVAVDLAGPAFKCSCPTFQAPCKHAVGLVLHWAETGLGAATAPDWVISWQTARAARAKARLTPPDPVAAAKRAKDRAERVASGMTELRRWLDDQVEQGLAGLGRRGHQAFEPVAARLVDAQAPGVASTVRRLGEIAGIGPQWADRLLGELAVLHLLVAGHDRLDALDPATAATVRSRIGFPTSAEEVLAGPRVTDRWQVLGQHDSDDGVLTTRRTWLHGASTSRFALVLSFAAPGQTLAADLVPGTEFRGDLCFHPGAAPLRALVAERLSATEPFGTPDGAGSVRAALSRWSRLLADEPFRYDGPMLLAAVTPTADGFLVDEEGAALPLAAGHREPWWLLAAAGGRPAAVAAEWSPAGLRPLAAWVAGQFVPAGSAVPDPGAPREAELPPELLAAALVGTARRPWSGDTVRVGASVVALASPAPASSSAPAPLSASASLSAPASLSASASSSAPTSAAGALLDAAVVALATRRAGVLPSTVKAPVPAAPVETAPGLPVAAGVRLARILRGGAPGGAHLEQELLAQWLAAAVARGGVVPPVLLPALLEAARRNTTVRADVARVAGRRGAWLAGQRADWRWLLDEAAPVTVTDWTTATSAERLGHLTTLRRSAPARARQLVESTWDTESSDNRARFLGTFTNGLSLDDEELLERGLDDRRKEVRQAAVELLRQLPGAALGRRMRQRAHAAVRLELSDPPRLAVRPPGELDAALRRDGVAATPAHGTGTSAWLLEEVIAGAPLESWSELEPSGYLALARGNDWAAPLLHGWAKAATAQNNPGWARALLAADAGMLREAVRWDLHLVLPPDVLARLAAQALRTEDGAAHRLLALHPGPWPEPLSVTVLETVVTRARNDRHTWQLGELCRAAALAMPPAYADLTGRLAAQLEPEVDPSRVRPVADLARTLTFRAEMLDELATENVTPPQ
;
A
#
# COMPACT_ATOMS: atom_id res chain seq x y z
N MET A 1 -2.48 -27.36 31.04
CA MET A 1 -2.12 -25.96 31.34
C MET A 1 -3.36 -25.13 31.06
N PRO A 2 -3.76 -24.17 31.92
CA PRO A 2 -4.89 -23.31 31.62
C PRO A 2 -4.64 -22.62 30.27
N ALA A 3 -5.65 -22.55 29.40
CA ALA A 3 -5.50 -21.87 28.12
C ALA A 3 -5.11 -20.41 28.38
N GLU A 4 -3.99 -19.98 27.81
CA GLU A 4 -3.54 -18.60 27.97
C GLU A 4 -4.61 -17.66 27.42
N ARG A 5 -4.98 -16.66 28.22
CA ARG A 5 -6.03 -15.70 27.87
C ARG A 5 -5.60 -14.94 26.62
N TRP A 6 -6.44 -14.98 25.58
CA TRP A 6 -6.12 -14.30 24.33
C TRP A 6 -5.99 -12.79 24.57
N SER A 7 -5.00 -12.20 23.91
CA SER A 7 -4.94 -10.75 23.74
C SER A 7 -6.16 -10.25 22.98
N LEU A 8 -6.52 -9.00 23.19
CA LEU A 8 -7.64 -8.35 22.51
C LEU A 8 -7.44 -8.38 20.98
N ALA A 9 -6.19 -8.22 20.51
CA ALA A 9 -5.83 -8.36 19.10
C ALA A 9 -6.08 -9.77 18.54
N GLN A 10 -5.81 -10.83 19.32
CA GLN A 10 -6.14 -12.21 18.92
C GLN A 10 -7.65 -12.43 18.83
N ALA A 11 -8.43 -11.88 19.76
CA ALA A 11 -9.89 -11.93 19.72
C ALA A 11 -10.48 -11.16 18.52
N GLU A 12 -9.90 -10.00 18.17
CA GLU A 12 -10.28 -9.18 17.02
C GLU A 12 -10.02 -9.89 15.68
N SER A 13 -8.94 -10.68 15.61
CA SER A 13 -8.55 -11.45 14.42
C SER A 13 -9.59 -12.50 13.99
N LEU A 14 -10.53 -12.87 14.88
CA LEU A 14 -11.65 -13.77 14.56
C LEU A 14 -12.70 -13.13 13.66
N ALA A 15 -12.73 -11.80 13.56
CA ALA A 15 -13.67 -11.12 12.69
C ALA A 15 -13.23 -11.20 11.22
N ALA A 16 -14.15 -11.62 10.36
CA ALA A 16 -13.96 -11.76 8.92
C ALA A 16 -13.50 -10.47 8.22
N ASP A 17 -13.95 -9.32 8.70
CA ASP A 17 -13.66 -8.00 8.17
C ASP A 17 -13.88 -6.93 9.26
N PRO A 18 -13.44 -5.67 9.05
CA PRO A 18 -13.64 -4.60 10.02
C PRO A 18 -15.12 -4.30 10.35
N ALA A 19 -16.05 -4.56 9.43
CA ALA A 19 -17.48 -4.38 9.67
C ALA A 19 -18.05 -5.50 10.54
N ALA A 20 -17.58 -6.74 10.37
CA ALA A 20 -17.87 -7.88 11.23
C ALA A 20 -17.33 -7.65 12.64
N LEU A 21 -16.10 -7.12 12.76
CA LEU A 21 -15.51 -6.78 14.04
C LEU A 21 -16.34 -5.71 14.76
N LYS A 22 -16.78 -4.68 14.04
CA LYS A 22 -17.65 -3.65 14.58
C LYS A 22 -18.97 -4.23 15.10
N ARG A 23 -19.60 -5.15 14.36
CA ARG A 23 -20.82 -5.84 14.80
C ARG A 23 -20.59 -6.74 16.02
N ALA A 24 -19.39 -7.32 16.15
CA ALA A 24 -19.02 -8.16 17.29
C ALA A 24 -18.77 -7.35 18.56
N ARG A 25 -18.03 -6.25 18.46
CA ARG A 25 -17.83 -5.30 19.57
C ARG A 25 -19.17 -4.74 20.06
N SER A 26 -20.11 -4.47 19.16
CA SER A 26 -21.45 -4.00 19.57
C SER A 26 -22.26 -5.02 20.36
N VAL A 27 -21.80 -6.26 20.54
CA VAL A 27 -22.46 -7.29 21.35
C VAL A 27 -21.59 -7.88 22.46
N SER A 28 -20.30 -7.52 22.57
CA SER A 28 -19.38 -8.06 23.59
C SER A 28 -19.79 -7.70 25.02
N GLY A 29 -20.36 -6.52 25.23
CA GLY A 29 -20.89 -6.10 26.54
C GLY A 29 -22.32 -6.57 26.86
N GLN A 30 -22.94 -7.42 26.03
CA GLN A 30 -24.38 -7.73 26.10
C GLN A 30 -24.68 -9.15 26.58
N PHE A 31 -23.72 -9.77 27.24
CA PHE A 31 -23.88 -11.09 27.83
C PHE A 31 -24.44 -10.98 29.24
N SER A 32 -25.60 -11.60 29.48
CA SER A 32 -26.22 -11.61 30.80
C SER A 32 -25.57 -12.63 31.75
N VAL A 33 -25.02 -13.71 31.19
CA VAL A 33 -24.25 -14.73 31.92
C VAL A 33 -23.13 -15.18 31.00
N THR A 34 -21.95 -15.36 31.56
CA THR A 34 -20.79 -15.95 30.89
C THR A 34 -20.07 -16.91 31.82
N GLY A 35 -19.39 -17.90 31.25
CA GLY A 35 -18.58 -18.83 32.01
C GLY A 35 -17.62 -19.60 31.11
N ALA A 36 -16.66 -20.26 31.76
CA ALA A 36 -15.73 -21.16 31.11
C ALA A 36 -15.93 -22.59 31.63
N HIS A 37 -15.65 -23.59 30.80
CA HIS A 37 -15.58 -24.99 31.16
C HIS A 37 -14.28 -25.59 30.62
N ASP A 38 -13.59 -26.40 31.42
CA ASP A 38 -12.31 -27.04 31.09
C ASP A 38 -11.23 -26.10 30.50
N ASP A 39 -11.24 -24.82 30.89
CA ASP A 39 -10.34 -23.73 30.44
C ASP A 39 -10.31 -23.43 28.93
N THR A 40 -10.99 -24.21 28.08
CA THR A 40 -11.01 -24.02 26.62
C THR A 40 -12.39 -23.69 26.07
N LEU A 41 -13.47 -23.97 26.81
CA LEU A 41 -14.83 -23.78 26.34
C LEU A 41 -15.49 -22.57 26.99
N LEU A 42 -15.60 -21.47 26.24
CA LEU A 42 -16.32 -20.28 26.64
C LEU A 42 -17.80 -20.44 26.31
N TRP A 43 -18.68 -19.95 27.17
CA TRP A 43 -20.10 -19.89 26.90
C TRP A 43 -20.74 -18.63 27.49
N GLY A 44 -21.87 -18.22 26.92
CA GLY A 44 -22.65 -17.12 27.45
C GLY A 44 -24.00 -16.92 26.78
N LEU A 45 -24.82 -16.08 27.39
CA LEU A 45 -26.14 -15.68 26.91
C LEU A 45 -26.13 -14.24 26.44
N CYS A 46 -26.06 -14.01 25.13
CA CYS A 46 -26.09 -12.67 24.56
C CYS A 46 -27.49 -12.35 24.06
N ARG A 47 -28.21 -11.43 24.73
CA ARG A 47 -29.58 -11.02 24.36
C ARG A 47 -30.54 -12.21 24.11
N GLY A 48 -30.44 -13.25 24.94
CA GLY A 48 -31.24 -14.48 24.82
C GLY A 48 -30.67 -15.53 23.86
N TYR A 49 -29.61 -15.24 23.10
CA TYR A 49 -28.93 -16.23 22.28
C TYR A 49 -27.91 -17.03 23.11
N GLN A 50 -27.95 -18.35 22.98
CA GLN A 50 -26.96 -19.27 23.53
C GLN A 50 -25.73 -19.25 22.63
N VAL A 51 -24.59 -18.83 23.19
CA VAL A 51 -23.32 -18.67 22.47
C VAL A 51 -22.26 -19.50 23.16
N ALA A 52 -21.56 -20.36 22.43
CA ALA A 52 -20.41 -21.10 22.94
C ALA A 52 -19.27 -21.09 21.93
N VAL A 53 -18.04 -20.98 22.44
CA VAL A 53 -16.80 -20.91 21.69
C VAL A 53 -15.79 -21.88 22.29
N ASP A 54 -15.24 -22.76 21.46
CA ASP A 54 -14.17 -23.68 21.85
C ASP A 54 -12.83 -23.15 21.33
N LEU A 55 -11.92 -22.82 22.25
CA LEU A 55 -10.62 -22.20 21.98
C LEU A 55 -9.55 -23.22 21.55
N ALA A 56 -9.77 -24.52 21.78
CA ALA A 56 -8.82 -25.58 21.38
C ALA A 56 -8.77 -25.79 19.85
N GLY A 57 -9.80 -25.31 19.14
CA GLY A 57 -9.82 -25.15 17.69
C GLY A 57 -11.06 -24.33 17.35
N PRO A 58 -10.92 -23.05 16.95
CA PRO A 58 -11.97 -22.04 17.07
C PRO A 58 -13.25 -22.51 16.39
N ALA A 59 -14.19 -22.96 17.22
CA ALA A 59 -15.48 -23.45 16.79
C ALA A 59 -16.57 -22.74 17.55
N PHE A 60 -17.64 -22.43 16.83
CA PHE A 60 -18.64 -21.49 17.28
C PHE A 60 -20.02 -22.15 17.21
N LYS A 61 -20.79 -22.06 18.29
CA LYS A 61 -22.22 -22.34 18.29
C LYS A 61 -22.94 -21.10 18.78
N CYS A 62 -23.90 -20.63 18.01
CA CYS A 62 -24.78 -19.56 18.42
C CYS A 62 -26.21 -19.89 17.97
N SER A 63 -27.21 -19.66 18.83
CA SER A 63 -28.62 -19.83 18.44
C SER A 63 -29.22 -18.66 17.64
N CYS A 64 -28.37 -17.78 17.09
CA CYS A 64 -28.83 -16.64 16.28
C CYS A 64 -29.15 -17.05 14.83
N PRO A 65 -30.06 -16.35 14.12
CA PRO A 65 -30.50 -16.73 12.78
C PRO A 65 -29.47 -16.48 11.64
N THR A 66 -28.24 -16.08 11.97
CA THR A 66 -27.19 -15.78 10.98
C THR A 66 -26.39 -17.03 10.61
N PHE A 67 -26.24 -17.32 9.31
CA PHE A 67 -25.52 -18.49 8.79
C PHE A 67 -23.99 -18.31 8.66
N GLN A 68 -23.46 -17.15 9.06
CA GLN A 68 -22.03 -16.82 8.99
C GLN A 68 -21.34 -17.15 10.32
N ALA A 69 -20.29 -17.97 10.27
CA ALA A 69 -19.49 -18.38 11.43
C ALA A 69 -18.02 -17.89 11.29
N PRO A 70 -17.42 -17.29 12.34
CA PRO A 70 -18.05 -16.90 13.60
C PRO A 70 -19.07 -15.76 13.40
N CYS A 71 -20.23 -15.86 14.06
CA CYS A 71 -21.19 -14.78 14.06
C CYS A 71 -20.73 -13.67 15.02
N LYS A 72 -21.37 -12.49 14.93
CA LYS A 72 -21.03 -11.36 15.81
C LYS A 72 -21.07 -11.71 17.31
N HIS A 73 -21.98 -12.59 17.74
CA HIS A 73 -22.09 -12.99 19.13
C HIS A 73 -20.94 -13.90 19.55
N ALA A 74 -20.48 -14.79 18.68
CA ALA A 74 -19.33 -15.66 18.97
C ALA A 74 -18.04 -14.85 19.13
N VAL A 75 -17.76 -13.93 18.19
CA VAL A 75 -16.61 -13.02 18.31
C VAL A 75 -16.79 -12.10 19.53
N GLY A 76 -18.01 -11.61 19.79
CA GLY A 76 -18.33 -10.81 20.96
C GLY A 76 -18.05 -11.52 22.29
N LEU A 77 -18.32 -12.83 22.38
CA LEU A 77 -18.01 -13.62 23.58
C LEU A 77 -16.49 -13.74 23.82
N VAL A 78 -15.71 -13.93 22.77
CA VAL A 78 -14.24 -14.01 22.88
C VAL A 78 -13.65 -12.63 23.21
N LEU A 79 -14.16 -11.55 22.61
CA LEU A 79 -13.79 -10.18 22.97
C LEU A 79 -14.09 -9.89 24.44
N HIS A 80 -15.28 -10.27 24.91
CA HIS A 80 -15.67 -10.14 26.31
C HIS A 80 -14.70 -10.89 27.23
N TRP A 81 -14.39 -12.16 26.93
CA TRP A 81 -13.42 -12.94 27.70
C TRP A 81 -12.00 -12.33 27.66
N ALA A 82 -11.55 -11.86 26.50
CA ALA A 82 -10.25 -11.21 26.34
C ALA A 82 -10.17 -9.90 27.16
N GLU A 83 -11.26 -9.16 27.30
CA GLU A 83 -11.35 -7.88 28.03
C GLU A 83 -11.54 -8.05 29.55
N THR A 84 -12.49 -8.88 29.98
CA THR A 84 -12.91 -8.97 31.39
C THR A 84 -12.50 -10.26 32.08
N GLY A 85 -12.13 -11.30 31.33
CA GLY A 85 -12.03 -12.67 31.84
C GLY A 85 -13.44 -13.26 32.03
N LEU A 86 -13.50 -14.52 32.46
CA LEU A 86 -14.76 -15.20 32.75
C LEU A 86 -14.83 -15.58 34.23
N GLY A 87 -16.01 -15.45 34.81
CA GLY A 87 -16.29 -15.96 36.15
C GLY A 87 -16.44 -17.49 36.17
N ALA A 88 -16.24 -18.10 37.33
CA ALA A 88 -16.45 -19.53 37.56
C ALA A 88 -17.95 -19.86 37.69
N ALA A 89 -18.68 -19.82 36.58
CA ALA A 89 -20.07 -20.27 36.51
C ALA A 89 -20.14 -21.73 36.03
N THR A 90 -21.01 -22.54 36.64
CA THR A 90 -21.26 -23.93 36.22
C THR A 90 -21.83 -23.96 34.80
N ALA A 91 -21.22 -24.77 33.93
CA ALA A 91 -21.61 -24.88 32.52
C ALA A 91 -23.05 -25.44 32.38
N PRO A 92 -23.94 -24.78 31.61
CA PRO A 92 -25.28 -25.30 31.34
C PRO A 92 -25.28 -26.59 30.51
N ASP A 93 -26.33 -27.41 30.64
CA ASP A 93 -26.48 -28.69 29.93
C ASP A 93 -26.36 -28.60 28.40
N TRP A 94 -26.78 -27.47 27.80
CA TRP A 94 -26.67 -27.27 26.34
C TRP A 94 -25.22 -27.06 25.87
N VAL A 95 -24.36 -26.57 26.76
CA VAL A 95 -22.92 -26.39 26.55
C VAL A 95 -22.22 -27.73 26.64
N ILE A 96 -22.51 -28.49 27.71
CA ILE A 96 -21.96 -29.84 27.93
C ILE A 96 -22.41 -30.79 26.81
N SER A 97 -23.69 -30.77 26.43
CA SER A 97 -24.18 -31.60 25.31
C SER A 97 -23.59 -31.20 23.96
N TRP A 98 -23.32 -29.91 23.73
CA TRP A 98 -22.62 -29.45 22.52
C TRP A 98 -21.17 -29.91 22.48
N GLN A 99 -20.44 -29.73 23.59
CA GLN A 99 -19.07 -30.22 23.74
C GLN A 99 -19.01 -31.74 23.61
N THR A 100 -19.95 -32.47 24.24
CA THR A 100 -20.04 -33.94 24.16
C THR A 100 -20.36 -34.39 22.73
N ALA A 101 -21.29 -33.73 22.03
CA ALA A 101 -21.59 -34.03 20.63
C ALA A 101 -20.43 -33.68 19.70
N ARG A 102 -19.67 -32.61 19.99
CA ARG A 102 -18.45 -32.25 19.26
C ARG A 102 -17.31 -33.22 19.55
N ALA A 103 -17.09 -33.59 20.80
CA ALA A 103 -16.14 -34.62 21.20
C ALA A 103 -16.51 -35.96 20.58
N ALA A 104 -17.80 -36.31 20.51
CA ALA A 104 -18.30 -37.50 19.81
C ALA A 104 -18.13 -37.39 18.29
N ARG A 105 -18.32 -36.22 17.67
CA ARG A 105 -18.05 -36.00 16.23
C ARG A 105 -16.57 -35.96 15.90
N ALA A 106 -15.73 -35.39 16.76
CA ALA A 106 -14.28 -35.42 16.67
C ALA A 106 -13.79 -36.86 16.83
N LYS A 107 -14.33 -37.59 17.82
CA LYS A 107 -14.12 -39.02 18.01
C LYS A 107 -14.66 -39.86 16.86
N ALA A 108 -15.76 -39.46 16.21
CA ALA A 108 -16.31 -40.09 15.01
C ALA A 108 -15.50 -39.79 13.75
N ARG A 109 -14.84 -38.63 13.68
CA ARG A 109 -13.83 -38.27 12.67
C ARG A 109 -12.55 -39.08 12.86
N LEU A 110 -12.22 -39.37 14.11
CA LEU A 110 -11.14 -40.27 14.54
C LEU A 110 -11.55 -41.75 14.54
N THR A 111 -12.83 -42.07 14.32
CA THR A 111 -13.24 -43.45 14.09
C THR A 111 -12.75 -43.79 12.69
N PRO A 112 -11.82 -44.74 12.55
CA PRO A 112 -11.32 -45.11 11.23
C PRO A 112 -12.52 -45.47 10.36
N PRO A 113 -12.63 -44.93 9.13
CA PRO A 113 -13.65 -45.41 8.22
C PRO A 113 -13.53 -46.92 8.13
N ASP A 114 -14.67 -47.63 8.02
CA ASP A 114 -14.67 -49.08 7.85
C ASP A 114 -13.58 -49.47 6.83
N PRO A 115 -12.55 -50.23 7.25
CA PRO A 115 -11.39 -50.50 6.42
C PRO A 115 -11.78 -51.18 5.11
N VAL A 116 -12.87 -51.95 5.09
CA VAL A 116 -13.40 -52.59 3.89
C VAL A 116 -14.02 -51.56 2.94
N ALA A 117 -14.88 -50.67 3.44
CA ALA A 117 -15.45 -49.59 2.65
C ALA A 117 -14.41 -48.54 2.20
N ALA A 118 -13.35 -48.32 2.97
CA ALA A 118 -12.23 -47.47 2.59
C ALA A 118 -11.40 -48.10 1.46
N ALA A 119 -11.06 -49.39 1.58
CA ALA A 119 -10.38 -50.14 0.53
C ALA A 119 -11.19 -50.20 -0.77
N LYS A 120 -12.50 -50.45 -0.68
CA LYS A 120 -13.40 -50.41 -1.85
C LYS A 120 -13.42 -49.04 -2.52
N ARG A 121 -13.57 -47.95 -1.75
CA ARG A 121 -13.53 -46.58 -2.30
C ARG A 121 -12.18 -46.23 -2.94
N ALA A 122 -11.09 -46.71 -2.36
CA ALA A 122 -9.75 -46.52 -2.93
C ALA A 122 -9.60 -47.26 -4.27
N LYS A 123 -10.11 -48.49 -4.36
CA LYS A 123 -10.14 -49.27 -5.60
C LYS A 123 -11.03 -48.62 -6.67
N ASP A 124 -12.27 -48.27 -6.32
CA ASP A 124 -13.21 -47.60 -7.23
C ASP A 124 -12.64 -46.27 -7.76
N ARG A 125 -11.89 -45.54 -6.91
CA ARG A 125 -11.16 -44.32 -7.33
C ARG A 125 -10.05 -44.66 -8.31
N ALA A 126 -9.22 -45.65 -8.02
CA ALA A 126 -8.12 -46.05 -8.89
C ALA A 126 -8.62 -46.43 -10.30
N GLU A 127 -9.72 -47.18 -10.38
CA GLU A 127 -10.36 -47.55 -11.67
C GLU A 127 -10.88 -46.32 -12.44
N ARG A 128 -11.56 -45.39 -11.75
CA ARG A 128 -12.04 -44.14 -12.40
C ARG A 128 -10.90 -43.25 -12.87
N VAL A 129 -9.87 -43.08 -12.05
CA VAL A 129 -8.67 -42.32 -12.41
C VAL A 129 -7.99 -42.95 -13.61
N ALA A 130 -7.81 -44.28 -13.64
CA ALA A 130 -7.20 -44.97 -14.76
C ALA A 130 -7.96 -44.76 -16.08
N SER A 131 -9.30 -44.82 -16.04
CA SER A 131 -10.15 -44.51 -17.20
C SER A 131 -9.95 -43.05 -17.65
N GLY A 132 -9.97 -42.10 -16.71
CA GLY A 132 -9.76 -40.68 -17.00
C GLY A 132 -8.38 -40.37 -17.59
N MET A 133 -7.32 -41.01 -17.08
CA MET A 133 -5.95 -40.86 -17.60
C MET A 133 -5.80 -41.45 -19.01
N THR A 134 -6.52 -42.54 -19.32
CA THR A 134 -6.56 -43.13 -20.67
C THR A 134 -7.27 -42.20 -21.67
N GLU A 135 -8.39 -41.59 -21.26
CA GLU A 135 -9.06 -40.55 -22.05
C GLU A 135 -8.18 -39.33 -22.26
N LEU A 136 -7.48 -38.89 -21.22
CA LEU A 136 -6.56 -37.76 -21.30
C LEU A 136 -5.43 -38.04 -22.28
N ARG A 137 -4.81 -39.23 -22.26
CA ARG A 137 -3.77 -39.59 -23.24
C ARG A 137 -4.24 -39.40 -24.67
N ARG A 138 -5.40 -39.99 -25.00
CA ARG A 138 -5.98 -39.87 -26.36
C ARG A 138 -6.19 -38.41 -26.73
N TRP A 139 -6.73 -37.62 -25.80
CA TRP A 139 -6.95 -36.20 -26.03
C TRP A 139 -5.63 -35.43 -26.26
N LEU A 140 -4.57 -35.71 -25.48
CA LEU A 140 -3.25 -35.11 -25.65
C LEU A 140 -2.66 -35.44 -27.02
N ASP A 141 -2.70 -36.71 -27.41
CA ASP A 141 -2.22 -37.19 -28.70
C ASP A 141 -2.99 -36.51 -29.85
N ASP A 142 -4.33 -36.45 -29.76
CA ASP A 142 -5.18 -35.77 -30.74
C ASP A 142 -4.81 -34.29 -30.90
N GLN A 143 -4.51 -33.59 -29.79
CA GLN A 143 -4.16 -32.16 -29.84
C GLN A 143 -2.84 -31.91 -30.57
N VAL A 144 -1.85 -32.78 -30.34
CA VAL A 144 -0.54 -32.72 -30.99
C VAL A 144 -0.61 -33.19 -32.44
N GLU A 145 -1.44 -34.19 -32.74
CA GLU A 145 -1.63 -34.71 -34.09
C GLU A 145 -2.33 -33.71 -35.02
N GLN A 146 -3.39 -33.07 -34.53
CA GLN A 146 -4.16 -32.06 -35.27
C GLN A 146 -3.45 -30.70 -35.36
N GLY A 147 -2.60 -30.39 -34.37
CA GLY A 147 -1.78 -29.18 -34.30
C GLY A 147 -2.33 -28.09 -33.37
N LEU A 148 -1.44 -27.48 -32.58
CA LEU A 148 -1.78 -26.51 -31.54
C LEU A 148 -2.31 -25.18 -32.08
N ALA A 149 -2.05 -24.83 -33.36
CA ALA A 149 -2.55 -23.58 -33.96
C ALA A 149 -4.09 -23.47 -33.92
N GLY A 150 -4.79 -24.60 -33.98
CA GLY A 150 -6.25 -24.65 -33.85
C GLY A 150 -6.75 -24.43 -32.42
N LEU A 151 -5.94 -24.77 -31.40
CA LEU A 151 -6.27 -24.50 -29.99
C LEU A 151 -6.16 -23.02 -29.65
N GLY A 152 -5.20 -22.30 -30.26
CA GLY A 152 -5.08 -20.85 -30.06
C GLY A 152 -6.35 -20.07 -30.44
N ARG A 153 -7.14 -20.56 -31.40
CA ARG A 153 -8.43 -19.95 -31.79
C ARG A 153 -9.60 -20.33 -30.88
N ARG A 154 -9.62 -21.58 -30.39
CA ARG A 154 -10.69 -22.10 -29.52
C ARG A 154 -10.52 -21.66 -28.07
N GLY A 155 -9.28 -21.36 -27.66
CA GLY A 155 -8.92 -20.90 -26.33
C GLY A 155 -9.44 -21.83 -25.23
N HIS A 156 -9.87 -21.24 -24.12
CA HIS A 156 -10.35 -21.93 -22.92
C HIS A 156 -11.47 -22.95 -23.18
N GLN A 157 -12.35 -22.72 -24.16
CA GLN A 157 -13.51 -23.59 -24.44
C GLN A 157 -13.13 -25.02 -24.84
N ALA A 158 -11.93 -25.22 -25.39
CA ALA A 158 -11.45 -26.55 -25.77
C ALA A 158 -11.04 -27.43 -24.57
N PHE A 159 -10.76 -26.82 -23.41
CA PHE A 159 -10.17 -27.49 -22.24
C PHE A 159 -11.21 -27.84 -21.18
N GLU A 160 -12.25 -27.03 -20.99
CA GLU A 160 -13.23 -27.23 -19.90
C GLU A 160 -13.96 -28.58 -19.97
N PRO A 161 -14.43 -29.09 -21.12
CA PRO A 161 -15.08 -30.40 -21.18
C PRO A 161 -14.16 -31.55 -20.74
N VAL A 162 -12.85 -31.43 -20.99
CA VAL A 162 -11.85 -32.43 -20.58
C VAL A 162 -11.60 -32.33 -19.08
N ALA A 163 -11.45 -31.11 -18.56
CA ALA A 163 -11.30 -30.88 -17.13
C ALA A 163 -12.51 -31.39 -16.32
N ALA A 164 -13.74 -31.17 -16.80
CA ALA A 164 -14.95 -31.67 -16.17
C ALA A 164 -14.95 -33.21 -16.08
N ARG A 165 -14.63 -33.90 -17.17
CA ARG A 165 -14.49 -35.37 -17.18
C ARG A 165 -13.40 -35.87 -16.22
N LEU A 166 -12.30 -35.15 -16.08
CA LEU A 166 -11.24 -35.49 -15.11
C LEU A 166 -11.68 -35.31 -13.66
N VAL A 167 -12.56 -34.33 -13.37
CA VAL A 167 -13.19 -34.21 -12.03
C VAL A 167 -14.06 -35.44 -11.76
N ASP A 168 -14.89 -35.84 -12.73
CA ASP A 168 -15.74 -37.04 -12.61
C ASP A 168 -14.90 -38.33 -12.46
N ALA A 169 -13.74 -38.37 -13.12
CA ALA A 169 -12.75 -39.44 -12.99
C ALA A 169 -11.98 -39.42 -11.65
N GLN A 170 -12.23 -38.46 -10.76
CA GLN A 170 -11.52 -38.24 -9.49
C GLN A 170 -10.02 -37.93 -9.64
N ALA A 171 -9.63 -37.21 -10.69
CA ALA A 171 -8.28 -36.69 -10.93
C ALA A 171 -8.22 -35.15 -10.83
N PRO A 172 -8.53 -34.55 -9.65
CA PRO A 172 -8.71 -33.10 -9.53
C PRO A 172 -7.42 -32.29 -9.76
N GLY A 173 -6.25 -32.85 -9.46
CA GLY A 173 -4.96 -32.19 -9.71
C GLY A 173 -4.69 -32.02 -11.21
N VAL A 174 -5.03 -33.06 -11.98
CA VAL A 174 -4.94 -33.05 -13.45
C VAL A 174 -5.99 -32.11 -14.04
N ALA A 175 -7.23 -32.16 -13.55
CA ALA A 175 -8.30 -31.27 -13.98
C ALA A 175 -7.95 -29.79 -13.80
N SER A 176 -7.41 -29.42 -12.64
CA SER A 176 -6.94 -28.05 -12.35
C SER A 176 -5.85 -27.62 -13.33
N THR A 177 -4.92 -28.52 -13.66
CA THR A 177 -3.85 -28.24 -14.62
C THR A 177 -4.41 -28.04 -16.03
N VAL A 178 -5.33 -28.89 -16.49
CA VAL A 178 -5.99 -28.76 -17.80
C VAL A 178 -6.75 -27.44 -17.92
N ARG A 179 -7.44 -26.97 -16.87
CA ARG A 179 -8.10 -25.65 -16.86
C ARG A 179 -7.11 -24.50 -17.06
N ARG A 180 -5.98 -24.53 -16.33
CA ARG A 180 -4.91 -23.53 -16.49
C ARG A 180 -4.34 -23.50 -17.90
N LEU A 181 -4.27 -24.62 -18.61
CA LEU A 181 -3.82 -24.63 -20.02
C LEU A 181 -4.74 -23.81 -20.93
N GLY A 182 -6.03 -23.75 -20.63
CA GLY A 182 -6.99 -22.91 -21.34
C GLY A 182 -6.72 -21.41 -21.20
N GLU A 183 -6.02 -20.98 -20.14
CA GLU A 183 -5.59 -19.60 -19.92
C GLU A 183 -4.29 -19.27 -20.68
N ILE A 184 -3.56 -20.29 -21.14
CA ILE A 184 -2.33 -20.14 -21.93
C ILE A 184 -2.66 -20.11 -23.42
N ALA A 185 -3.58 -20.96 -23.88
CA ALA A 185 -3.87 -21.17 -25.29
C ALA A 185 -4.27 -19.86 -26.00
N GLY A 186 -3.40 -19.38 -26.91
CA GLY A 186 -3.62 -18.17 -27.71
C GLY A 186 -3.34 -16.85 -26.99
N ILE A 187 -2.86 -16.87 -25.74
CA ILE A 187 -2.72 -15.68 -24.90
C ILE A 187 -1.25 -15.41 -24.55
N GLY A 188 -0.77 -14.22 -24.91
CA GLY A 188 0.56 -13.72 -24.54
C GLY A 188 1.72 -14.28 -25.36
N PRO A 189 2.96 -13.85 -25.06
CA PRO A 189 4.15 -14.29 -25.79
C PRO A 189 4.41 -15.79 -25.57
N GLN A 190 4.98 -16.44 -26.59
CA GLN A 190 5.39 -17.85 -26.58
C GLN A 190 4.30 -18.80 -26.03
N TRP A 191 3.02 -18.52 -26.30
CA TRP A 191 1.91 -19.30 -25.75
C TRP A 191 1.95 -20.77 -26.21
N ALA A 192 2.36 -21.03 -27.46
CA ALA A 192 2.43 -22.38 -28.01
C ALA A 192 3.56 -23.21 -27.37
N ASP A 193 4.67 -22.55 -27.04
CA ASP A 193 5.80 -23.15 -26.31
C ASP A 193 5.40 -23.53 -24.88
N ARG A 194 4.81 -22.59 -24.15
CA ARG A 194 4.26 -22.85 -22.82
C ARG A 194 3.21 -23.97 -22.84
N LEU A 195 2.28 -23.92 -23.80
CA LEU A 195 1.23 -24.92 -23.92
C LEU A 195 1.81 -26.31 -24.21
N LEU A 196 2.72 -26.45 -25.18
CA LEU A 196 3.35 -27.73 -25.51
C LEU A 196 4.13 -28.29 -24.31
N GLY A 197 4.88 -27.45 -23.60
CA GLY A 197 5.65 -27.86 -22.43
C GLY A 197 4.75 -28.46 -21.33
N GLU A 198 3.64 -27.79 -21.02
CA GLU A 198 2.72 -28.29 -19.99
C GLU A 198 1.91 -29.53 -20.46
N LEU A 199 1.56 -29.61 -21.75
CA LEU A 199 0.99 -30.84 -22.32
C LEU A 199 1.96 -32.03 -22.22
N ALA A 200 3.26 -31.78 -22.43
CA ALA A 200 4.31 -32.79 -22.31
C ALA A 200 4.50 -33.25 -20.85
N VAL A 201 4.39 -32.35 -19.87
CA VAL A 201 4.40 -32.70 -18.45
C VAL A 201 3.16 -33.53 -18.08
N LEU A 202 1.98 -33.20 -18.62
CA LEU A 202 0.79 -34.04 -18.46
C LEU A 202 0.97 -35.42 -19.09
N HIS A 203 1.58 -35.51 -20.28
CA HIS A 203 1.90 -36.78 -20.92
C HIS A 203 2.81 -37.64 -20.04
N LEU A 204 3.87 -37.05 -19.46
CA LEU A 204 4.74 -37.73 -18.51
C LEU A 204 3.98 -38.22 -17.27
N LEU A 205 3.01 -37.43 -16.77
CA LEU A 205 2.20 -37.83 -15.62
C LEU A 205 1.29 -39.03 -15.95
N VAL A 206 0.71 -39.08 -17.15
CA VAL A 206 -0.03 -40.25 -17.65
C VAL A 206 0.91 -41.46 -17.80
N ALA A 207 2.10 -41.29 -18.37
CA ALA A 207 3.08 -42.36 -18.48
C ALA A 207 3.58 -42.86 -17.11
N GLY A 208 3.65 -41.98 -16.11
CA GLY A 208 3.95 -42.33 -14.73
C GLY A 208 2.79 -43.08 -14.06
N HIS A 209 1.55 -42.65 -14.31
CA HIS A 209 0.34 -43.33 -13.82
C HIS A 209 0.29 -44.79 -14.27
N ASP A 210 0.52 -45.06 -15.55
CA ASP A 210 0.42 -46.42 -16.10
C ASP A 210 1.48 -47.39 -15.56
N ARG A 211 2.55 -46.84 -14.97
CA ARG A 211 3.66 -47.60 -14.41
C ARG A 211 3.70 -47.51 -12.89
N LEU A 212 2.64 -47.06 -12.23
CA LEU A 212 2.59 -46.85 -10.78
C LEU A 212 3.12 -48.04 -9.97
N ASP A 213 2.85 -49.27 -10.40
CA ASP A 213 3.26 -50.49 -9.70
C ASP A 213 4.74 -50.87 -9.95
N ALA A 214 5.37 -50.31 -10.99
CA ALA A 214 6.77 -50.51 -11.34
C ALA A 214 7.68 -49.36 -10.87
N LEU A 215 7.10 -48.23 -10.45
CA LEU A 215 7.84 -47.08 -9.90
C LEU A 215 8.28 -47.37 -8.46
N ASP A 216 9.39 -46.77 -8.03
CA ASP A 216 9.75 -46.79 -6.61
C ASP A 216 8.67 -46.07 -5.77
N PRO A 217 8.52 -46.41 -4.48
CA PRO A 217 7.43 -45.89 -3.65
C PRO A 217 7.38 -44.36 -3.58
N ALA A 218 8.53 -43.68 -3.61
CA ALA A 218 8.61 -42.23 -3.49
C ALA A 218 8.14 -41.55 -4.79
N THR A 219 8.57 -42.04 -5.95
CA THR A 219 8.10 -41.57 -7.26
C THR A 219 6.62 -41.89 -7.48
N ALA A 220 6.16 -43.08 -7.07
CA ALA A 220 4.74 -43.44 -7.14
C ALA A 220 3.88 -42.50 -6.27
N ALA A 221 4.35 -42.13 -5.07
CA ALA A 221 3.68 -41.15 -4.23
C ALA A 221 3.62 -39.75 -4.88
N THR A 222 4.71 -39.31 -5.52
CA THR A 222 4.73 -38.06 -6.32
C THR A 222 3.67 -38.08 -7.41
N VAL A 223 3.61 -39.14 -8.23
CA VAL A 223 2.62 -39.28 -9.31
C VAL A 223 1.19 -39.23 -8.75
N ARG A 224 0.91 -39.98 -7.67
CA ARG A 224 -0.41 -39.95 -7.00
C ARG A 224 -0.76 -38.54 -6.50
N SER A 225 0.18 -37.86 -5.87
CA SER A 225 -0.02 -36.49 -5.38
C SER A 225 -0.35 -35.51 -6.50
N ARG A 226 0.39 -35.58 -7.62
CA ARG A 226 0.19 -34.73 -8.80
C ARG A 226 -1.14 -34.99 -9.51
N ILE A 227 -1.63 -36.23 -9.50
CA ILE A 227 -2.97 -36.57 -10.01
C ILE A 227 -4.09 -36.02 -9.12
N GLY A 228 -3.83 -35.92 -7.82
CA GLY A 228 -4.78 -35.44 -6.81
C GLY A 228 -5.35 -36.53 -5.92
N PHE A 229 -4.64 -37.66 -5.74
CA PHE A 229 -4.99 -38.61 -4.70
C PHE A 229 -4.82 -37.93 -3.32
N PRO A 230 -5.82 -38.02 -2.43
CA PRO A 230 -5.74 -37.38 -1.13
C PRO A 230 -4.79 -38.13 -0.21
N THR A 231 -3.87 -37.40 0.42
CA THR A 231 -3.12 -37.84 1.61
C THR A 231 -3.69 -37.10 2.80
N SER A 232 -4.17 -37.82 3.82
CA SER A 232 -4.77 -37.17 4.99
C SER A 232 -3.70 -36.52 5.87
N ALA A 233 -4.07 -35.48 6.62
CA ALA A 233 -3.16 -34.87 7.59
C ALA A 233 -2.70 -35.89 8.65
N GLU A 234 -3.59 -36.81 9.07
CA GLU A 234 -3.28 -37.89 10.01
C GLU A 234 -2.21 -38.83 9.46
N GLU A 235 -2.30 -39.22 8.19
CA GLU A 235 -1.31 -40.08 7.54
C GLU A 235 0.06 -39.40 7.47
N VAL A 236 0.09 -38.10 7.14
CA VAL A 236 1.34 -37.33 7.14
C VAL A 236 1.91 -37.22 8.55
N LEU A 237 1.09 -36.89 9.55
CA LEU A 237 1.52 -36.73 10.94
C LEU A 237 1.97 -38.04 11.59
N ALA A 238 1.48 -39.18 11.11
CA ALA A 238 1.94 -40.52 11.50
C ALA A 238 3.27 -40.92 10.85
N GLY A 239 3.73 -40.17 9.84
CA GLY A 239 5.00 -40.39 9.16
C GLY A 239 6.24 -40.00 9.97
N PRO A 240 7.45 -40.19 9.40
CA PRO A 240 8.69 -39.84 10.07
C PRO A 240 8.77 -38.35 10.43
N ARG A 241 9.08 -38.07 11.70
CA ARG A 241 9.28 -36.72 12.22
C ARG A 241 10.71 -36.24 11.94
N VAL A 242 10.82 -35.01 11.47
CA VAL A 242 12.08 -34.29 11.33
C VAL A 242 12.12 -33.18 12.37
N THR A 243 12.86 -33.41 13.44
CA THR A 243 13.12 -32.40 14.46
C THR A 243 14.24 -31.49 13.98
N ASP A 244 13.98 -30.19 13.92
CA ASP A 244 15.00 -29.19 13.61
C ASP A 244 14.65 -27.85 14.27
N ARG A 245 15.54 -26.88 14.12
CA ARG A 245 15.26 -25.46 14.29
C ARG A 245 14.85 -24.89 12.93
N TRP A 246 13.56 -24.59 12.80
CA TRP A 246 12.94 -24.15 11.56
C TRP A 246 12.90 -22.62 11.49
N GLN A 247 13.64 -22.07 10.54
CA GLN A 247 13.63 -20.64 10.21
C GLN A 247 12.54 -20.35 9.18
N VAL A 248 11.56 -19.51 9.53
CA VAL A 248 10.48 -19.08 8.65
C VAL A 248 11.01 -17.99 7.71
N LEU A 249 11.29 -18.38 6.47
CA LEU A 249 12.00 -17.53 5.51
C LEU A 249 11.12 -16.45 4.88
N GLY A 250 9.86 -16.77 4.61
CA GLY A 250 8.98 -15.87 3.89
C GLY A 250 7.67 -16.50 3.46
N GLN A 251 6.75 -15.64 3.03
CA GLN A 251 5.38 -16.02 2.67
C GLN A 251 4.95 -15.32 1.39
N HIS A 252 4.09 -16.01 0.63
CA HIS A 252 3.36 -15.41 -0.48
C HIS A 252 1.93 -15.97 -0.51
N ASP A 253 0.99 -15.07 -0.73
CA ASP A 253 -0.43 -15.37 -0.82
C ASP A 253 -0.90 -15.30 -2.27
N SER A 254 -1.68 -16.28 -2.70
CA SER A 254 -2.37 -16.31 -3.98
C SER A 254 -3.87 -16.48 -3.77
N ASP A 255 -4.67 -15.69 -4.46
CA ASP A 255 -6.13 -15.76 -4.44
C ASP A 255 -6.65 -16.17 -5.82
N ASP A 256 -7.42 -17.26 -5.89
CA ASP A 256 -8.05 -17.74 -7.12
C ASP A 256 -9.54 -17.38 -7.22
N GLY A 257 -10.03 -16.53 -6.30
CA GLY A 257 -11.43 -16.09 -6.19
C GLY A 257 -12.32 -17.07 -5.43
N VAL A 258 -11.88 -18.32 -5.22
CA VAL A 258 -12.58 -19.35 -4.45
C VAL A 258 -11.86 -19.64 -3.14
N LEU A 259 -10.54 -19.48 -3.11
CA LEU A 259 -9.69 -19.79 -1.98
C LEU A 259 -8.43 -18.92 -2.00
N THR A 260 -8.12 -18.29 -0.87
CA THR A 260 -6.80 -17.71 -0.64
C THR A 260 -5.87 -18.79 -0.10
N THR A 261 -4.75 -19.01 -0.78
CA THR A 261 -3.70 -19.95 -0.38
C THR A 261 -2.45 -19.17 0.04
N ARG A 262 -1.96 -19.43 1.25
CA ARG A 262 -0.66 -18.94 1.73
C ARG A 262 0.38 -20.03 1.64
N ARG A 263 1.51 -19.71 1.02
CA ARG A 263 2.71 -20.55 0.97
C ARG A 263 3.72 -20.00 1.95
N THR A 264 4.09 -20.80 2.96
CA THR A 264 5.14 -20.44 3.92
C THR A 264 6.35 -21.34 3.73
N TRP A 265 7.50 -20.73 3.44
CA TRP A 265 8.76 -21.44 3.32
C TRP A 265 9.54 -21.44 4.61
N LEU A 266 10.04 -22.61 5.00
CA LEU A 266 10.90 -22.80 6.15
C LEU A 266 12.21 -23.47 5.72
N HIS A 267 13.26 -23.26 6.51
CA HIS A 267 14.54 -23.94 6.36
C HIS A 267 15.01 -24.49 7.71
N GLY A 268 15.40 -25.76 7.74
CA GLY A 268 15.96 -26.41 8.90
C GLY A 268 17.44 -26.07 9.05
N ALA A 269 17.80 -25.39 10.13
CA ALA A 269 19.16 -24.93 10.38
C ALA A 269 20.19 -26.08 10.45
N SER A 270 19.81 -27.22 11.03
CA SER A 270 20.71 -28.36 11.23
C SER A 270 20.69 -29.32 10.05
N THR A 271 19.50 -29.56 9.48
CA THR A 271 19.31 -30.53 8.39
C THR A 271 19.52 -29.95 7.00
N SER A 272 19.62 -28.61 6.88
CA SER A 272 19.65 -27.88 5.59
C SER A 272 18.46 -28.23 4.69
N ARG A 273 17.33 -28.63 5.28
CA ARG A 273 16.13 -29.09 4.58
C ARG A 273 15.14 -27.95 4.43
N PHE A 274 14.59 -27.78 3.23
CA PHE A 274 13.47 -26.87 3.00
C PHE A 274 12.13 -27.55 3.32
N ALA A 275 11.19 -26.76 3.84
CA ALA A 275 9.81 -27.16 4.04
C ALA A 275 8.83 -26.10 3.53
N LEU A 276 7.69 -26.54 3.02
CA LEU A 276 6.58 -25.71 2.57
C LEU A 276 5.33 -26.06 3.36
N VAL A 277 4.82 -25.10 4.13
CA VAL A 277 3.53 -25.21 4.82
C VAL A 277 2.50 -24.41 4.03
N LEU A 278 1.35 -25.05 3.74
CA LEU A 278 0.24 -24.43 3.02
C LEU A 278 -0.90 -24.15 3.99
N SER A 279 -1.36 -22.90 4.02
CA SER A 279 -2.57 -22.48 4.73
C SER A 279 -3.61 -22.02 3.73
N PHE A 280 -4.88 -22.29 4.02
CA PHE A 280 -6.00 -22.01 3.12
C PHE A 280 -7.07 -21.22 3.86
N ALA A 281 -7.66 -20.23 3.20
CA ALA A 281 -8.78 -19.46 3.71
C ALA A 281 -9.85 -19.33 2.63
N ALA A 282 -11.09 -19.67 2.98
CA ALA A 282 -12.25 -19.40 2.13
C ALA A 282 -12.54 -17.89 2.07
N PRO A 283 -13.34 -17.40 1.11
CA PRO A 283 -13.63 -15.98 1.00
C PRO A 283 -14.24 -15.43 2.29
N GLY A 284 -13.62 -14.38 2.84
CA GLY A 284 -14.00 -13.78 4.12
C GLY A 284 -13.50 -14.51 5.38
N GLN A 285 -12.63 -15.52 5.24
CA GLN A 285 -11.91 -16.12 6.37
C GLN A 285 -10.47 -15.59 6.44
N THR A 286 -9.87 -15.59 7.63
CA THR A 286 -8.48 -15.20 7.84
C THR A 286 -7.55 -16.41 7.74
N LEU A 287 -6.37 -16.20 7.16
CA LEU A 287 -5.31 -17.21 7.12
C LEU A 287 -4.69 -17.38 8.51
N ALA A 288 -4.25 -18.60 8.82
CA ALA A 288 -3.48 -18.87 10.03
C ALA A 288 -2.21 -17.99 10.07
N ALA A 289 -1.99 -17.36 11.22
CA ALA A 289 -0.85 -16.45 11.47
C ALA A 289 0.21 -17.09 12.38
N ASP A 290 0.25 -18.41 12.41
CA ASP A 290 1.04 -19.18 13.35
C ASP A 290 2.53 -19.28 12.95
N LEU A 291 2.86 -19.07 11.67
CA LEU A 291 4.24 -19.02 11.17
C LEU A 291 4.56 -17.59 10.73
N VAL A 292 5.42 -16.90 11.47
CA VAL A 292 5.74 -15.49 11.24
C VAL A 292 7.08 -15.38 10.50
N PRO A 293 7.14 -14.79 9.29
CA PRO A 293 8.41 -14.58 8.59
C PRO A 293 9.46 -13.82 9.42
N GLY A 294 10.73 -14.21 9.30
CA GLY A 294 11.83 -13.62 10.07
C GLY A 294 11.98 -14.17 11.50
N THR A 295 11.25 -15.25 11.82
CA THR A 295 11.32 -15.93 13.12
C THR A 295 11.71 -17.39 12.96
N GLU A 296 12.24 -17.98 14.04
CA GLU A 296 12.57 -19.39 14.12
C GLU A 296 11.91 -20.05 15.34
N PHE A 297 11.72 -21.37 15.25
CA PHE A 297 11.27 -22.19 16.37
C PHE A 297 11.86 -23.60 16.25
N ARG A 298 12.06 -24.27 17.37
CA ARG A 298 12.39 -25.69 17.42
C ARG A 298 11.10 -26.51 17.34
N GLY A 299 11.05 -27.51 16.47
CA GLY A 299 9.85 -28.33 16.33
C GLY A 299 10.02 -29.52 15.39
N ASP A 300 8.99 -30.35 15.38
CA ASP A 300 8.88 -31.52 14.53
C ASP A 300 8.00 -31.20 13.31
N LEU A 301 8.54 -31.44 12.11
CA LEU A 301 7.76 -31.45 10.88
C LEU A 301 7.63 -32.87 10.34
N CYS A 302 6.43 -33.20 9.85
CA CYS A 302 6.20 -34.40 9.05
C CYS A 302 5.95 -34.02 7.59
N PHE A 303 6.65 -34.68 6.67
CA PHE A 303 6.60 -34.36 5.25
C PHE A 303 5.61 -35.26 4.51
N HIS A 304 4.90 -34.68 3.53
CA HIS A 304 4.10 -35.47 2.61
C HIS A 304 5.00 -36.45 1.84
N PRO A 305 4.51 -37.67 1.54
CA PRO A 305 5.29 -38.66 0.80
C PRO A 305 5.54 -38.19 -0.65
N GLY A 306 6.74 -38.48 -1.17
CA GLY A 306 7.16 -38.12 -2.52
C GLY A 306 8.67 -38.31 -2.71
N ALA A 307 9.14 -38.23 -3.96
CA ALA A 307 10.55 -38.35 -4.33
C ALA A 307 11.43 -37.20 -3.81
N ALA A 308 10.93 -35.96 -3.83
CA ALA A 308 11.61 -34.77 -3.31
C ALA A 308 10.67 -33.95 -2.38
N PRO A 309 10.29 -34.49 -1.22
CA PRO A 309 9.18 -33.96 -0.44
C PRO A 309 9.55 -32.65 0.27
N LEU A 310 8.90 -31.56 -0.15
CA LEU A 310 8.99 -30.24 0.51
C LEU A 310 7.74 -29.90 1.33
N ARG A 311 6.56 -30.35 0.89
CA ARG A 311 5.31 -30.03 1.61
C ARG A 311 5.31 -30.74 2.95
N ALA A 312 5.05 -30.00 4.03
CA ALA A 312 5.07 -30.53 5.38
C ALA A 312 3.92 -30.00 6.23
N LEU A 313 3.66 -30.69 7.35
CA LEU A 313 2.80 -30.25 8.44
C LEU A 313 3.65 -30.07 9.70
N VAL A 314 3.33 -29.03 10.48
CA VAL A 314 3.89 -28.86 11.83
C VAL A 314 3.24 -29.89 12.74
N ALA A 315 4.01 -30.89 13.17
CA ALA A 315 3.52 -31.92 14.07
C ALA A 315 3.54 -31.44 15.52
N GLU A 316 4.62 -30.76 15.91
CA GLU A 316 4.80 -30.26 17.28
C GLU A 316 5.75 -29.07 17.31
N ARG A 317 5.44 -28.06 18.13
CA ARG A 317 6.37 -26.96 18.43
C ARG A 317 6.95 -27.19 19.81
N LEU A 318 8.28 -27.24 19.87
CA LEU A 318 9.05 -27.55 21.08
C LEU A 318 9.62 -26.28 21.74
N SER A 319 9.57 -25.13 21.06
CA SER A 319 9.97 -23.83 21.62
C SER A 319 9.01 -22.73 21.24
N ALA A 320 9.11 -21.59 21.95
CA ALA A 320 8.55 -20.33 21.51
C ALA A 320 9.17 -19.89 20.17
N THR A 321 8.47 -18.98 19.50
CA THR A 321 8.91 -18.35 18.25
C THR A 321 9.75 -17.13 18.58
N GLU A 322 10.95 -17.03 18.00
CA GLU A 322 11.91 -15.96 18.28
C GLU A 322 12.45 -15.35 16.98
N PRO A 323 12.73 -14.03 16.91
CA PRO A 323 13.40 -13.44 15.75
C PRO A 323 14.80 -14.02 15.54
N PHE A 324 15.23 -14.20 14.29
CA PHE A 324 16.61 -14.58 13.97
C PHE A 324 17.29 -13.58 13.04
N GLY A 325 18.62 -13.60 13.05
CA GLY A 325 19.48 -12.78 12.18
C GLY A 325 19.56 -13.35 10.77
N THR A 326 20.76 -13.53 10.24
CA THR A 326 20.95 -14.10 8.89
C THR A 326 20.53 -15.58 8.85
N PRO A 327 19.81 -16.03 7.81
CA PRO A 327 19.36 -17.41 7.69
C PRO A 327 20.52 -18.38 7.47
N ASP A 328 20.43 -19.55 8.10
CA ASP A 328 21.37 -20.65 7.94
C ASP A 328 21.24 -21.29 6.55
N GLY A 329 22.32 -21.81 5.99
CA GLY A 329 22.31 -22.55 4.72
C GLY A 329 22.19 -21.69 3.45
N ALA A 330 22.24 -20.36 3.56
CA ALA A 330 22.37 -19.46 2.41
C ALA A 330 23.68 -19.75 1.66
N GLY A 331 23.64 -19.74 0.33
CA GLY A 331 24.82 -20.01 -0.50
C GLY A 331 24.82 -19.23 -1.81
N SER A 332 25.86 -19.40 -2.62
CA SER A 332 25.98 -18.73 -3.92
C SER A 332 24.86 -19.13 -4.89
N VAL A 333 24.69 -18.34 -5.95
CA VAL A 333 23.71 -18.61 -7.01
C VAL A 333 23.93 -20.00 -7.63
N ARG A 334 25.19 -20.37 -7.85
CA ARG A 334 25.54 -21.68 -8.43
C ARG A 334 25.16 -22.84 -7.52
N ALA A 335 25.34 -22.69 -6.21
CA ALA A 335 24.91 -23.70 -5.23
C ALA A 335 23.38 -23.85 -5.21
N ALA A 336 22.64 -22.74 -5.29
CA ALA A 336 21.19 -22.75 -5.38
C ALA A 336 20.68 -23.41 -6.66
N LEU A 337 21.26 -23.09 -7.83
CA LEU A 337 20.94 -23.75 -9.11
C LEU A 337 21.26 -25.25 -9.08
N SER A 338 22.34 -25.65 -8.40
CA SER A 338 22.69 -27.08 -8.24
C SER A 338 21.69 -27.83 -7.35
N ARG A 339 21.11 -27.17 -6.34
CA ARG A 339 19.98 -27.74 -5.56
C ARG A 339 18.71 -27.85 -6.39
N TRP A 340 18.39 -26.81 -7.18
CA TRP A 340 17.26 -26.82 -8.09
C TRP A 340 17.34 -27.94 -9.14
N SER A 341 18.54 -28.14 -9.72
CA SER A 341 18.79 -29.20 -10.69
C SER A 341 18.51 -30.60 -10.10
N ARG A 342 18.98 -30.87 -8.88
CA ARG A 342 18.68 -32.11 -8.15
C ARG A 342 17.19 -32.28 -7.85
N LEU A 343 16.54 -31.21 -7.40
CA LEU A 343 15.11 -31.20 -7.11
C LEU A 343 14.27 -31.56 -8.35
N LEU A 344 14.64 -31.06 -9.53
CA LEU A 344 13.99 -31.41 -10.79
C LEU A 344 14.32 -32.81 -11.30
N ALA A 345 15.55 -33.28 -11.05
CA ALA A 345 15.93 -34.65 -11.38
C ALA A 345 15.12 -35.68 -10.58
N ASP A 346 14.85 -35.37 -9.30
CA ASP A 346 14.04 -36.21 -8.40
C ASP A 346 12.52 -36.04 -8.65
N GLU A 347 12.07 -34.83 -9.02
CA GLU A 347 10.66 -34.53 -9.30
C GLU A 347 10.49 -33.62 -10.55
N PRO A 348 10.35 -34.20 -11.75
CA PRO A 348 10.31 -33.44 -13.01
C PRO A 348 9.01 -32.64 -13.21
N PHE A 349 7.97 -32.91 -12.42
CA PHE A 349 6.67 -32.21 -12.47
C PHE A 349 6.69 -30.83 -11.80
N ARG A 350 7.82 -30.45 -11.23
CA ARG A 350 7.93 -29.24 -10.41
C ARG A 350 8.15 -28.00 -11.27
N TYR A 351 7.36 -26.96 -11.01
CA TYR A 351 7.47 -25.67 -11.69
C TYR A 351 8.30 -24.65 -10.91
N ASP A 352 8.21 -24.68 -9.58
CA ASP A 352 8.89 -23.74 -8.68
C ASP A 352 9.59 -24.45 -7.51
N GLY A 353 10.57 -23.79 -6.92
CA GLY A 353 11.31 -24.29 -5.76
C GLY A 353 11.97 -23.18 -4.94
N PRO A 354 12.36 -23.47 -3.70
CA PRO A 354 12.96 -22.47 -2.83
C PRO A 354 14.41 -22.19 -3.21
N MET A 355 14.80 -20.93 -3.11
CA MET A 355 16.19 -20.48 -3.17
C MET A 355 16.53 -19.63 -1.96
N LEU A 356 17.71 -19.89 -1.39
CA LEU A 356 18.30 -19.10 -0.33
C LEU A 356 19.70 -18.69 -0.77
N LEU A 357 19.83 -17.41 -1.11
CA LEU A 357 21.02 -16.82 -1.72
C LEU A 357 21.78 -15.99 -0.67
N ALA A 358 23.09 -16.19 -0.58
CA ALA A 358 23.98 -15.42 0.28
C ALA A 358 24.55 -14.21 -0.49
N ALA A 359 24.68 -13.08 0.21
CA ALA A 359 25.43 -11.91 -0.26
C ALA A 359 25.12 -11.47 -1.71
N VAL A 360 23.83 -11.37 -2.07
CA VAL A 360 23.42 -10.91 -3.40
C VAL A 360 23.11 -9.42 -3.42
N THR A 361 23.42 -8.78 -4.54
CA THR A 361 23.16 -7.35 -4.79
C THR A 361 22.26 -7.17 -6.01
N PRO A 362 21.29 -6.25 -6.00
CA PRO A 362 20.50 -5.93 -7.19
C PRO A 362 21.32 -5.27 -8.29
N THR A 363 20.85 -5.45 -9.53
CA THR A 363 21.36 -4.77 -10.73
C THR A 363 20.23 -3.93 -11.34
N ALA A 364 20.58 -2.93 -12.16
CA ALA A 364 19.57 -2.08 -12.82
C ALA A 364 18.68 -2.84 -13.82
N ASP A 365 19.18 -3.95 -14.38
CA ASP A 365 18.47 -4.78 -15.36
C ASP A 365 17.52 -5.80 -14.71
N GLY A 366 17.31 -5.75 -13.38
CA GLY A 366 16.43 -6.66 -12.68
C GLY A 366 17.01 -8.05 -12.43
N PHE A 367 18.30 -8.13 -12.10
CA PHE A 367 18.96 -9.36 -11.63
C PHE A 367 19.45 -9.21 -10.20
N LEU A 368 19.59 -10.34 -9.49
CA LEU A 368 20.41 -10.46 -8.29
C LEU A 368 21.74 -11.11 -8.67
N VAL A 369 22.86 -10.49 -8.30
CA VAL A 369 24.22 -10.97 -8.55
C VAL A 369 24.92 -11.30 -7.23
N ASP A 370 25.57 -12.45 -7.14
CA ASP A 370 26.41 -12.83 -5.99
C ASP A 370 27.83 -12.26 -6.11
N GLU A 371 28.66 -12.49 -5.08
CA GLU A 371 30.04 -11.99 -5.02
C GLU A 371 30.94 -12.60 -6.11
N GLU A 372 30.60 -13.79 -6.60
CA GLU A 372 31.30 -14.45 -7.71
C GLU A 372 30.87 -13.93 -9.10
N GLY A 373 29.93 -12.98 -9.16
CA GLY A 373 29.43 -12.39 -10.40
C GLY A 373 28.41 -13.26 -11.16
N ALA A 374 27.90 -14.31 -10.52
CA ALA A 374 26.81 -15.13 -11.05
C ALA A 374 25.47 -14.45 -10.76
N ALA A 375 24.65 -14.31 -11.80
CA ALA A 375 23.40 -13.56 -11.73
C ALA A 375 22.17 -14.40 -12.08
N LEU A 376 21.06 -14.14 -11.37
CA LEU A 376 19.74 -14.69 -11.66
C LEU A 376 18.74 -13.56 -11.93
N PRO A 377 17.88 -13.70 -12.96
CA PRO A 377 16.85 -12.71 -13.25
C PRO A 377 15.76 -12.74 -12.18
N LEU A 378 15.30 -11.57 -11.77
CA LEU A 378 14.08 -11.41 -11.00
C LEU A 378 12.86 -11.67 -11.88
N ALA A 379 11.83 -12.26 -11.29
CA ALA A 379 10.57 -12.53 -11.95
C ALA A 379 9.91 -11.24 -12.43
N ALA A 380 9.08 -11.34 -13.48
CA ALA A 380 8.28 -10.23 -13.96
C ALA A 380 7.53 -9.56 -12.80
N GLY A 381 7.58 -8.23 -12.76
CA GLY A 381 7.03 -7.42 -11.68
C GLY A 381 7.87 -7.27 -10.41
N HIS A 382 8.97 -8.01 -10.27
CA HIS A 382 9.97 -7.81 -9.22
C HIS A 382 11.30 -7.24 -9.73
N ARG A 383 11.41 -6.96 -11.04
CA ARG A 383 12.62 -6.45 -11.70
C ARG A 383 13.10 -5.11 -11.16
N GLU A 384 12.23 -4.36 -10.49
CA GLU A 384 12.58 -3.15 -9.76
C GLU A 384 12.55 -3.40 -8.24
N PRO A 385 13.62 -3.96 -7.64
CA PRO A 385 13.63 -4.33 -6.22
C PRO A 385 13.89 -3.11 -5.32
N TRP A 386 13.08 -2.06 -5.45
CA TRP A 386 13.20 -0.82 -4.67
C TRP A 386 13.20 -1.06 -3.16
N TRP A 387 12.45 -2.07 -2.70
CA TRP A 387 12.43 -2.49 -1.29
C TRP A 387 13.83 -2.93 -0.81
N LEU A 388 14.57 -3.68 -1.63
CA LEU A 388 15.92 -4.17 -1.30
C LEU A 388 16.97 -3.08 -1.49
N LEU A 389 16.86 -2.27 -2.55
CA LEU A 389 17.74 -1.10 -2.74
C LEU A 389 17.59 -0.10 -1.60
N ALA A 390 16.37 0.12 -1.12
CA ALA A 390 16.14 1.02 0.00
C ALA A 390 16.70 0.46 1.32
N ALA A 391 16.45 -0.82 1.62
CA ALA A 391 16.93 -1.45 2.85
C ALA A 391 18.46 -1.68 2.86
N ALA A 392 18.99 -2.38 1.87
CA ALA A 392 20.41 -2.78 1.80
C ALA A 392 21.29 -1.69 1.20
N GLY A 393 20.74 -0.85 0.32
CA GLY A 393 21.47 0.28 -0.19
C GLY A 393 22.54 -0.01 -1.22
N GLY A 394 22.31 -1.02 -2.05
CA GLY A 394 23.32 -1.54 -2.98
C GLY A 394 24.43 -2.34 -2.30
N ARG A 395 24.27 -2.69 -1.01
CA ARG A 395 25.16 -3.65 -0.32
C ARG A 395 24.61 -5.07 -0.43
N PRO A 396 25.48 -6.10 -0.35
CA PRO A 396 25.04 -7.50 -0.36
C PRO A 396 24.07 -7.82 0.77
N ALA A 397 23.08 -8.66 0.49
CA ALA A 397 22.11 -9.17 1.46
C ALA A 397 21.83 -10.65 1.24
N ALA A 398 21.41 -11.37 2.29
CA ALA A 398 20.86 -12.71 2.12
C ALA A 398 19.41 -12.59 1.63
N VAL A 399 19.02 -13.36 0.62
CA VAL A 399 17.68 -13.29 0.01
C VAL A 399 17.05 -14.68 -0.06
N ALA A 400 15.84 -14.80 0.48
CA ALA A 400 14.97 -15.96 0.27
C ALA A 400 14.00 -15.68 -0.88
N ALA A 401 13.84 -16.64 -1.78
CA ALA A 401 13.06 -16.50 -3.00
C ALA A 401 12.42 -17.82 -3.44
N GLU A 402 11.40 -17.74 -4.29
CA GLU A 402 10.95 -18.86 -5.14
C GLU A 402 11.56 -18.71 -6.52
N TRP A 403 12.23 -19.75 -7.01
CA TRP A 403 12.72 -19.83 -8.38
C TRP A 403 11.70 -20.56 -9.25
N SER A 404 11.48 -20.04 -10.45
CA SER A 404 10.71 -20.68 -11.51
C SER A 404 11.32 -20.31 -12.87
N PRO A 405 10.88 -20.93 -13.99
CA PRO A 405 11.26 -20.48 -15.33
C PRO A 405 10.93 -19.00 -15.62
N ALA A 406 10.04 -18.38 -14.85
CA ALA A 406 9.72 -16.96 -14.98
C ALA A 406 10.72 -16.03 -14.26
N GLY A 407 11.68 -16.57 -13.51
CA GLY A 407 12.67 -15.83 -12.71
C GLY A 407 12.50 -16.01 -11.20
N LEU A 408 13.35 -15.33 -10.43
CA LEU A 408 13.32 -15.27 -8.97
C LEU A 408 12.20 -14.36 -8.47
N ARG A 409 11.21 -14.93 -7.77
CA ARG A 409 10.28 -14.17 -6.93
C ARG A 409 10.90 -14.02 -5.54
N PRO A 410 11.37 -12.82 -5.13
CA PRO A 410 11.86 -12.62 -3.78
C PRO A 410 10.70 -12.73 -2.78
N LEU A 411 10.98 -13.34 -1.62
CA LEU A 411 10.06 -13.43 -0.48
C LEU A 411 10.48 -12.48 0.63
N ALA A 412 11.79 -12.42 0.92
CA ALA A 412 12.37 -11.55 1.93
C ALA A 412 13.89 -11.42 1.74
N ALA A 413 14.48 -10.44 2.44
CA ALA A 413 15.92 -10.33 2.62
C ALA A 413 16.29 -10.13 4.09
N TRP A 414 17.55 -10.42 4.41
CA TRP A 414 18.17 -10.06 5.68
C TRP A 414 19.29 -9.07 5.42
N VAL A 415 19.11 -7.87 5.96
CA VAL A 415 20.03 -6.74 5.81
C VAL A 415 20.56 -6.39 7.18
N ALA A 416 21.87 -6.55 7.40
CA ALA A 416 22.51 -6.33 8.70
C ALA A 416 21.78 -7.07 9.85
N GLY A 417 21.35 -8.31 9.60
CA GLY A 417 20.64 -9.14 10.57
C GLY A 417 19.14 -8.81 10.74
N GLN A 418 18.60 -7.82 10.03
CA GLN A 418 17.18 -7.46 10.10
C GLN A 418 16.38 -8.07 8.94
N PHE A 419 15.25 -8.67 9.26
CA PHE A 419 14.28 -9.17 8.30
C PHE A 419 13.59 -8.03 7.54
N VAL A 420 13.58 -8.11 6.22
CA VAL A 420 12.90 -7.16 5.33
C VAL A 420 12.00 -7.94 4.37
N PRO A 421 10.67 -7.79 4.44
CA PRO A 421 9.77 -8.47 3.52
C PRO A 421 9.93 -7.92 2.10
N ALA A 422 9.82 -8.78 1.11
CA ALA A 422 9.83 -8.35 -0.28
C ALA A 422 8.60 -7.47 -0.58
N GLY A 423 8.79 -6.44 -1.42
CA GLY A 423 7.69 -5.61 -1.91
C GLY A 423 6.75 -6.38 -2.85
N SER A 424 5.50 -5.94 -2.93
CA SER A 424 4.51 -6.49 -3.86
C SER A 424 4.98 -6.39 -5.32
N ALA A 425 4.62 -7.37 -6.14
CA ALA A 425 4.88 -7.34 -7.57
C ALA A 425 4.18 -6.14 -8.24
N VAL A 426 4.88 -5.46 -9.14
CA VAL A 426 4.31 -4.43 -10.01
C VAL A 426 3.90 -5.10 -11.34
N PRO A 427 2.72 -4.85 -11.91
CA PRO A 427 2.35 -5.44 -13.20
C PRO A 427 3.36 -5.10 -14.30
N ASP A 428 3.92 -6.12 -14.95
CA ASP A 428 4.83 -6.00 -16.09
C ASP A 428 4.31 -6.85 -17.28
N PRO A 429 3.31 -6.35 -18.03
CA PRO A 429 2.67 -7.10 -19.11
C PRO A 429 3.57 -7.27 -20.35
N GLY A 430 4.73 -6.59 -20.40
CA GLY A 430 5.63 -6.56 -21.55
C GLY A 430 6.87 -7.43 -21.41
N ALA A 431 7.02 -8.18 -20.31
CA ALA A 431 8.23 -8.96 -20.07
C ALA A 431 8.46 -9.98 -21.21
N PRO A 432 9.58 -9.88 -21.95
CA PRO A 432 9.91 -10.87 -22.97
C PRO A 432 10.11 -12.23 -22.31
N ARG A 433 9.56 -13.28 -22.93
CA ARG A 433 9.74 -14.67 -22.51
C ARG A 433 10.54 -15.42 -23.57
N GLU A 434 11.61 -16.08 -23.15
CA GLU A 434 12.34 -17.01 -24.01
C GLU A 434 11.56 -18.31 -24.17
N ALA A 435 11.62 -18.90 -25.36
CA ALA A 435 11.09 -20.24 -25.60
C ALA A 435 11.92 -21.26 -24.81
N GLU A 436 11.24 -22.18 -24.11
CA GLU A 436 11.89 -23.24 -23.35
C GLU A 436 12.16 -24.48 -24.23
N LEU A 437 11.36 -24.69 -25.27
CA LEU A 437 11.44 -25.85 -26.16
C LEU A 437 12.17 -25.54 -27.47
N PRO A 438 12.82 -26.55 -28.08
CA PRO A 438 13.46 -26.41 -29.39
C PRO A 438 12.46 -26.04 -30.50
N PRO A 439 12.86 -25.18 -31.46
CA PRO A 439 11.98 -24.67 -32.51
C PRO A 439 11.43 -25.78 -33.43
N GLU A 440 12.16 -26.88 -33.61
CA GLU A 440 11.73 -28.03 -34.40
C GLU A 440 10.52 -28.74 -33.79
N LEU A 441 10.48 -28.90 -32.46
CA LEU A 441 9.35 -29.47 -31.73
C LEU A 441 8.15 -28.53 -31.81
N LEU A 442 8.37 -27.23 -31.58
CA LEU A 442 7.33 -26.22 -31.66
C LEU A 442 6.68 -26.17 -33.04
N ALA A 443 7.49 -26.19 -34.10
CA ALA A 443 6.96 -26.15 -35.46
C ALA A 443 6.20 -27.44 -35.82
N ALA A 444 6.61 -28.61 -35.32
CA ALA A 444 5.86 -29.85 -35.50
C ALA A 444 4.54 -29.83 -34.71
N ALA A 445 4.54 -29.34 -33.47
CA ALA A 445 3.34 -29.20 -32.65
C ALA A 445 2.35 -28.17 -33.21
N LEU A 446 2.82 -27.03 -33.72
CA LEU A 446 1.96 -25.99 -34.30
C LEU A 446 1.25 -26.47 -35.57
N VAL A 447 1.98 -27.18 -36.43
CA VAL A 447 1.46 -27.71 -37.69
C VAL A 447 0.66 -29.01 -37.47
N GLY A 448 0.97 -29.79 -36.45
CA GLY A 448 0.37 -31.08 -36.16
C GLY A 448 1.19 -32.24 -36.73
N THR A 449 1.40 -33.30 -35.94
CA THR A 449 2.26 -34.43 -36.33
C THR A 449 1.68 -35.25 -37.49
N ALA A 450 0.37 -35.19 -37.76
CA ALA A 450 -0.22 -35.78 -38.98
C ALA A 450 0.30 -35.12 -40.27
N ARG A 451 0.63 -33.83 -40.23
CA ARG A 451 1.15 -33.06 -41.38
C ARG A 451 2.67 -32.95 -41.34
N ARG A 452 3.26 -32.88 -40.14
CA ARG A 452 4.71 -32.80 -39.93
C ARG A 452 5.13 -33.80 -38.85
N PRO A 453 5.30 -35.10 -39.20
CA PRO A 453 5.69 -36.13 -38.25
C PRO A 453 7.02 -35.78 -37.57
N TRP A 454 7.15 -36.14 -36.30
CA TRP A 454 8.40 -36.05 -35.57
C TRP A 454 8.89 -37.47 -35.23
N SER A 455 10.16 -37.75 -35.51
CA SER A 455 10.78 -39.07 -35.37
C SER A 455 12.25 -38.98 -34.99
N GLY A 456 12.61 -37.97 -34.18
CA GLY A 456 14.00 -37.77 -33.77
C GLY A 456 14.40 -38.73 -32.64
N ASP A 457 15.59 -39.30 -32.71
CA ASP A 457 16.12 -40.14 -31.60
C ASP A 457 16.87 -39.30 -30.54
N THR A 458 17.10 -38.02 -30.85
CA THR A 458 17.78 -37.06 -29.97
C THR A 458 17.07 -35.70 -30.00
N VAL A 459 17.16 -34.97 -28.91
CA VAL A 459 16.69 -33.59 -28.79
C VAL A 459 17.86 -32.66 -28.43
N ARG A 460 17.94 -31.50 -29.08
CA ARG A 460 18.99 -30.52 -28.79
C ARG A 460 18.47 -29.45 -27.84
N VAL A 461 19.12 -29.28 -26.70
CA VAL A 461 18.77 -28.28 -25.68
C VAL A 461 19.97 -27.36 -25.47
N GLY A 462 19.95 -26.20 -26.13
CA GLY A 462 21.09 -25.29 -26.16
C GLY A 462 22.33 -25.95 -26.79
N ALA A 463 23.42 -26.03 -26.01
CA ALA A 463 24.66 -26.69 -26.45
C ALA A 463 24.63 -28.21 -26.26
N SER A 464 23.67 -28.75 -25.51
CA SER A 464 23.58 -30.18 -25.19
C SER A 464 22.72 -30.93 -26.21
N VAL A 465 23.08 -32.19 -26.48
CA VAL A 465 22.26 -33.14 -27.24
C VAL A 465 21.89 -34.28 -26.31
N VAL A 466 20.60 -34.56 -26.17
CA VAL A 466 20.06 -35.59 -25.26
C VAL A 466 19.47 -36.71 -26.08
N ALA A 467 19.91 -37.94 -25.85
CA ALA A 467 19.30 -39.13 -26.45
C ALA A 467 17.97 -39.46 -25.78
N LEU A 468 16.96 -39.83 -26.56
CA LEU A 468 15.60 -40.12 -26.09
C LEU A 468 15.36 -41.62 -25.82
N ALA A 469 16.31 -42.47 -26.23
CA ALA A 469 16.39 -43.88 -25.86
C ALA A 469 17.56 -44.11 -24.89
N SER A 470 17.35 -44.91 -23.84
CA SER A 470 18.44 -45.42 -23.02
C SER A 470 19.32 -46.36 -23.86
N PRO A 471 20.66 -46.19 -23.92
CA PRO A 471 21.53 -47.28 -24.34
C PRO A 471 21.37 -48.42 -23.33
N ALA A 472 21.16 -49.64 -23.83
CA ALA A 472 21.14 -50.84 -23.00
C ALA A 472 22.41 -50.88 -22.11
N PRO A 473 22.33 -51.35 -20.84
CA PRO A 473 23.48 -51.35 -19.97
C PRO A 473 24.54 -52.29 -20.56
N ALA A 474 25.66 -51.72 -21.02
CA ALA A 474 26.81 -52.50 -21.41
C ALA A 474 27.38 -53.15 -20.13
N SER A 475 27.36 -54.48 -20.08
CA SER A 475 28.12 -55.24 -19.11
C SER A 475 29.60 -54.95 -19.32
N SER A 476 30.25 -54.28 -18.38
CA SER A 476 31.71 -54.22 -18.35
C SER A 476 32.22 -54.25 -16.91
N SER A 477 32.92 -55.33 -16.62
CA SER A 477 33.76 -55.54 -15.46
C SER A 477 35.06 -54.72 -15.55
N ALA A 478 35.61 -54.44 -14.36
CA ALA A 478 36.98 -53.99 -14.02
C ALA A 478 37.30 -52.47 -14.01
N PRO A 479 38.05 -51.99 -12.99
CA PRO A 479 38.36 -50.56 -12.79
C PRO A 479 39.76 -50.16 -13.28
N ALA A 480 39.92 -48.94 -13.81
CA ALA A 480 41.21 -48.27 -14.02
C ALA A 480 40.97 -46.73 -14.13
N PRO A 481 41.98 -45.86 -13.90
CA PRO A 481 41.92 -44.83 -12.87
C PRO A 481 41.54 -43.41 -13.34
N LEU A 482 41.22 -42.59 -12.33
CA LEU A 482 40.84 -41.18 -12.39
C LEU A 482 41.83 -40.31 -13.19
N SER A 483 41.32 -39.60 -14.20
CA SER A 483 41.93 -38.36 -14.69
C SER A 483 40.86 -37.31 -14.97
N ALA A 484 41.17 -36.08 -14.58
CA ALA A 484 40.28 -34.94 -14.50
C ALA A 484 39.93 -34.38 -15.89
N SER A 485 38.66 -34.49 -16.27
CA SER A 485 37.97 -33.63 -17.23
C SER A 485 36.47 -33.78 -16.98
N ALA A 486 35.85 -32.76 -16.39
CA ALA A 486 34.46 -32.78 -15.95
C ALA A 486 33.52 -32.66 -17.16
N SER A 487 33.26 -33.79 -17.81
CA SER A 487 32.12 -33.98 -18.71
C SER A 487 30.86 -34.07 -17.85
N LEU A 488 29.92 -33.13 -18.03
CA LEU A 488 28.60 -33.14 -17.43
C LEU A 488 27.83 -34.37 -17.94
N SER A 489 27.85 -35.48 -17.20
CA SER A 489 26.94 -36.59 -17.43
C SER A 489 25.50 -36.14 -17.14
N ALA A 490 24.61 -36.32 -18.12
CA ALA A 490 23.18 -36.09 -17.97
C ALA A 490 22.59 -36.93 -16.81
N PRO A 491 21.46 -36.53 -16.21
CA PRO A 491 20.89 -37.24 -15.06
C PRO A 491 20.50 -38.67 -15.45
N ALA A 492 21.21 -39.67 -14.93
CA ALA A 492 20.97 -41.09 -15.21
C ALA A 492 19.59 -41.59 -14.72
N SER A 493 18.90 -40.83 -13.86
CA SER A 493 17.57 -41.16 -13.33
C SER A 493 16.40 -40.80 -14.26
N LEU A 494 16.56 -39.82 -15.17
CA LEU A 494 15.49 -39.45 -16.11
C LEU A 494 15.33 -40.48 -17.24
N SER A 495 16.44 -41.11 -17.66
CA SER A 495 16.44 -42.13 -18.72
C SER A 495 15.93 -43.52 -18.27
N ALA A 496 15.80 -43.76 -16.97
CA ALA A 496 15.23 -44.99 -16.43
C ALA A 496 13.69 -44.93 -16.31
N SER A 497 13.12 -43.73 -16.15
CA SER A 497 11.67 -43.52 -16.13
C SER A 497 11.10 -43.11 -17.50
N ALA A 498 11.90 -42.65 -18.45
CA ALA A 498 11.46 -42.49 -19.83
C ALA A 498 11.83 -43.73 -20.66
N SER A 499 10.86 -44.24 -21.42
CA SER A 499 11.06 -45.12 -22.59
C SER A 499 11.75 -46.49 -22.40
N SER A 500 10.94 -47.52 -22.07
CA SER A 500 11.21 -48.91 -22.52
C SER A 500 10.09 -49.50 -23.40
N SER A 501 9.03 -48.73 -23.69
CA SER A 501 8.08 -49.04 -24.76
C SER A 501 8.33 -48.06 -25.90
N ALA A 502 8.52 -48.58 -27.12
CA ALA A 502 8.60 -47.73 -28.32
C ALA A 502 7.41 -46.76 -28.37
N PRO A 503 7.60 -45.50 -28.78
CA PRO A 503 6.50 -44.55 -28.89
C PRO A 503 5.43 -45.13 -29.82
N THR A 504 4.19 -45.22 -29.34
CA THR A 504 3.07 -45.82 -30.08
C THR A 504 2.55 -44.91 -31.19
N SER A 505 2.91 -43.63 -31.20
CA SER A 505 2.52 -42.64 -32.21
C SER A 505 3.56 -41.51 -32.35
N ALA A 506 3.56 -40.80 -33.49
CA ALA A 506 4.41 -39.61 -33.68
C ALA A 506 4.05 -38.45 -32.73
N ALA A 507 2.80 -38.39 -32.26
CA ALA A 507 2.36 -37.42 -31.25
C ALA A 507 2.96 -37.73 -29.87
N GLY A 508 2.92 -39.00 -29.44
CA GLY A 508 3.56 -39.43 -28.20
C GLY A 508 5.08 -39.22 -28.23
N ALA A 509 5.72 -39.57 -29.34
CA ALA A 509 7.15 -39.34 -29.55
C ALA A 509 7.52 -37.85 -29.39
N LEU A 510 6.73 -36.93 -29.97
CA LEU A 510 6.94 -35.49 -29.81
C LEU A 510 6.77 -35.03 -28.35
N LEU A 511 5.76 -35.55 -27.64
CA LEU A 511 5.52 -35.22 -26.23
C LEU A 511 6.65 -35.73 -25.32
N ASP A 512 7.16 -36.93 -25.56
CA ASP A 512 8.36 -37.47 -24.89
C ASP A 512 9.58 -36.57 -25.12
N ALA A 513 9.82 -36.18 -26.36
CA ALA A 513 10.91 -35.27 -26.71
C ALA A 513 10.76 -33.90 -26.03
N ALA A 514 9.54 -33.37 -26.01
CA ALA A 514 9.23 -32.09 -25.39
C ALA A 514 9.44 -32.11 -23.88
N VAL A 515 9.02 -33.17 -23.17
CA VAL A 515 9.23 -33.24 -21.72
C VAL A 515 10.70 -33.44 -21.35
N VAL A 516 11.44 -34.23 -22.11
CA VAL A 516 12.90 -34.37 -21.92
C VAL A 516 13.61 -33.04 -22.20
N ALA A 517 13.23 -32.35 -23.28
CA ALA A 517 13.78 -31.03 -23.60
C ALA A 517 13.50 -30.02 -22.48
N LEU A 518 12.25 -29.97 -22.00
CA LEU A 518 11.80 -29.06 -20.95
C LEU A 518 12.51 -29.33 -19.63
N ALA A 519 12.55 -30.59 -19.18
CA ALA A 519 13.22 -30.98 -17.94
C ALA A 519 14.72 -30.66 -18.00
N THR A 520 15.37 -30.97 -19.12
CA THR A 520 16.80 -30.66 -19.33
C THR A 520 17.05 -29.16 -19.31
N ARG A 521 16.21 -28.35 -19.98
CA ARG A 521 16.35 -26.88 -20.01
C ARG A 521 16.16 -26.29 -18.62
N ARG A 522 15.15 -26.73 -17.88
CA ARG A 522 14.82 -26.22 -16.54
C ARG A 522 15.84 -26.67 -15.48
N ALA A 523 16.36 -27.89 -15.56
CA ALA A 523 17.38 -28.42 -14.64
C ALA A 523 18.80 -27.94 -14.97
N GLY A 524 19.06 -27.62 -16.24
CA GLY A 524 20.36 -27.17 -16.76
C GLY A 524 20.52 -25.65 -16.83
N VAL A 525 19.74 -24.89 -16.06
CA VAL A 525 19.89 -23.42 -16.01
C VAL A 525 21.26 -23.07 -15.45
N LEU A 526 22.01 -22.29 -16.21
CA LEU A 526 23.27 -21.70 -15.78
C LEU A 526 23.03 -20.24 -15.37
N PRO A 527 23.81 -19.71 -14.40
CA PRO A 527 23.72 -18.30 -14.06
C PRO A 527 24.15 -17.44 -15.25
N SER A 528 23.52 -16.28 -15.39
CA SER A 528 24.03 -15.26 -16.30
C SER A 528 25.36 -14.73 -15.78
N THR A 529 26.32 -14.44 -16.67
CA THR A 529 27.62 -13.89 -16.30
C THR A 529 27.66 -12.37 -16.48
N VAL A 530 28.26 -11.68 -15.51
CA VAL A 530 28.61 -10.25 -15.51
C VAL A 530 27.41 -9.31 -15.73
N LYS A 531 26.76 -8.95 -14.62
CA LYS A 531 25.88 -7.79 -14.51
C LYS A 531 26.44 -6.85 -13.46
N ALA A 532 26.60 -5.57 -13.78
CA ALA A 532 27.12 -4.60 -12.83
C ALA A 532 26.09 -4.39 -11.70
N PRO A 533 26.45 -4.64 -10.43
CA PRO A 533 25.58 -4.34 -9.31
C PRO A 533 25.34 -2.83 -9.24
N VAL A 534 24.20 -2.44 -8.70
CA VAL A 534 23.94 -1.03 -8.39
C VAL A 534 24.99 -0.56 -7.37
N PRO A 535 25.69 0.57 -7.61
CA PRO A 535 26.68 1.09 -6.67
C PRO A 535 26.08 1.36 -5.30
N ALA A 536 26.78 0.95 -4.24
CA ALA A 536 26.32 1.17 -2.87
C ALA A 536 26.10 2.67 -2.58
N ALA A 537 25.02 2.99 -1.88
CA ALA A 537 24.79 4.38 -1.53
C ALA A 537 25.75 4.87 -0.44
N PRO A 538 25.94 6.20 -0.35
CA PRO A 538 26.67 6.83 0.73
C PRO A 538 26.17 6.38 2.11
N VAL A 539 27.10 6.30 3.06
CA VAL A 539 26.76 6.06 4.46
C VAL A 539 25.91 7.21 4.99
N GLU A 540 24.83 6.85 5.69
CA GLU A 540 23.97 7.81 6.35
C GLU A 540 24.65 8.36 7.59
N THR A 541 24.65 9.69 7.72
CA THR A 541 25.29 10.40 8.84
C THR A 541 24.28 11.05 9.76
N ALA A 542 23.04 11.26 9.28
CA ALA A 542 21.97 11.79 10.10
C ALA A 542 21.37 10.69 10.99
N PRO A 543 20.99 10.99 12.24
CA PRO A 543 20.32 10.02 13.09
C PRO A 543 18.96 9.64 12.50
N GLY A 544 18.58 8.37 12.65
CA GLY A 544 17.25 7.89 12.28
C GLY A 544 16.17 8.43 13.22
N LEU A 545 14.97 8.64 12.68
CA LEU A 545 13.79 8.93 13.49
C LEU A 545 13.43 7.74 14.41
N PRO A 546 12.71 7.99 15.52
CA PRO A 546 12.30 6.92 16.44
C PRO A 546 11.55 5.78 15.74
N VAL A 547 11.79 4.54 16.18
CA VAL A 547 11.16 3.34 15.59
C VAL A 547 9.63 3.45 15.60
N ALA A 548 9.05 3.92 16.71
CA ALA A 548 7.60 4.11 16.84
C ALA A 548 7.05 5.08 15.78
N ALA A 549 7.72 6.21 15.55
CA ALA A 549 7.37 7.17 14.50
C ALA A 549 7.48 6.54 13.09
N GLY A 550 8.47 5.67 12.87
CA GLY A 550 8.59 4.89 11.64
C GLY A 550 7.42 3.91 11.43
N VAL A 551 7.00 3.20 12.48
CA VAL A 551 5.82 2.31 12.45
C VAL A 551 4.55 3.11 12.13
N ARG A 552 4.42 4.31 12.70
CA ARG A 552 3.32 5.25 12.44
C ARG A 552 3.29 5.68 10.98
N LEU A 553 4.42 6.12 10.43
CA LEU A 553 4.54 6.47 9.01
C LEU A 553 4.15 5.29 8.11
N ALA A 554 4.65 4.09 8.41
CA ALA A 554 4.32 2.89 7.65
C ALA A 554 2.82 2.57 7.67
N ARG A 555 2.12 2.88 8.77
CA ARG A 555 0.66 2.73 8.88
C ARG A 555 -0.08 3.76 8.03
N ILE A 556 0.37 5.03 8.02
CA ILE A 556 -0.19 6.08 7.16
C ILE A 556 -0.03 5.70 5.67
N LEU A 557 1.19 5.32 5.25
CA LEU A 557 1.50 5.00 3.86
C LEU A 557 0.77 3.75 3.33
N ARG A 558 0.31 2.86 4.21
CA ARG A 558 -0.42 1.64 3.85
C ARG A 558 -1.96 1.79 3.90
N GLY A 559 -2.48 2.99 4.08
CA GLY A 559 -3.93 3.22 4.17
C GLY A 559 -4.55 2.74 5.48
N GLY A 560 -3.75 2.64 6.54
CA GLY A 560 -4.16 2.15 7.85
C GLY A 560 -4.46 3.26 8.87
N ALA A 561 -4.46 4.52 8.45
CA ALA A 561 -4.74 5.66 9.31
C ALA A 561 -6.27 5.91 9.38
N PRO A 562 -6.78 6.41 10.52
CA PRO A 562 -8.20 6.69 10.66
C PRO A 562 -8.63 7.84 9.74
N GLY A 563 -9.89 7.82 9.31
CA GLY A 563 -10.50 8.93 8.57
C GLY A 563 -10.52 8.81 7.05
N GLY A 564 -9.89 7.78 6.48
CA GLY A 564 -9.88 7.51 5.03
C GLY A 564 -8.95 8.43 4.25
N ALA A 565 -8.80 8.16 2.95
CA ALA A 565 -7.70 8.66 2.12
C ALA A 565 -7.45 10.19 2.18
N HIS A 566 -8.49 11.01 2.30
CA HIS A 566 -8.32 12.47 2.40
C HIS A 566 -7.64 12.88 3.71
N LEU A 567 -8.08 12.34 4.84
CA LEU A 567 -7.45 12.61 6.14
C LEU A 567 -6.04 12.02 6.22
N GLU A 568 -5.76 10.91 5.53
CA GLU A 568 -4.42 10.31 5.51
C GLU A 568 -3.36 11.23 4.88
N GLN A 569 -3.73 12.01 3.85
CA GLN A 569 -2.81 12.97 3.22
C GLN A 569 -2.43 14.10 4.20
N GLU A 570 -3.41 14.59 4.96
CA GLU A 570 -3.20 15.64 5.96
C GLU A 570 -2.44 15.10 7.19
N LEU A 571 -2.71 13.87 7.60
CA LEU A 571 -1.94 13.18 8.64
C LEU A 571 -0.49 12.96 8.21
N LEU A 572 -0.23 12.62 6.95
CA LEU A 572 1.12 12.53 6.40
C LEU A 572 1.83 13.89 6.45
N ALA A 573 1.15 14.98 6.08
CA ALA A 573 1.71 16.33 6.16
C ALA A 573 2.05 16.73 7.61
N GLN A 574 1.16 16.46 8.57
CA GLN A 574 1.43 16.71 9.99
C GLN A 574 2.60 15.85 10.53
N TRP A 575 2.65 14.58 10.14
CA TRP A 575 3.74 13.68 10.50
C TRP A 575 5.09 14.21 9.99
N LEU A 576 5.12 14.64 8.72
CA LEU A 576 6.33 15.19 8.09
C LEU A 576 6.76 16.49 8.74
N ALA A 577 5.84 17.41 9.01
CA ALA A 577 6.13 18.66 9.71
C ALA A 577 6.74 18.40 11.10
N ALA A 578 6.17 17.46 11.86
CA ALA A 578 6.69 17.07 13.18
C ALA A 578 8.08 16.38 13.07
N ALA A 579 8.28 15.52 12.08
CA ALA A 579 9.56 14.87 11.81
C ALA A 579 10.65 15.87 11.41
N VAL A 580 10.30 16.87 10.60
CA VAL A 580 11.20 17.97 10.21
C VAL A 580 11.57 18.84 11.40
N ALA A 581 10.61 19.15 12.28
CA ALA A 581 10.85 19.93 13.50
C ALA A 581 11.79 19.20 14.47
N ARG A 582 11.64 17.88 14.61
CA ARG A 582 12.53 17.03 15.41
C ARG A 582 13.93 16.94 14.81
N GLY A 583 14.02 16.80 13.49
CA GLY A 583 15.24 16.45 12.78
C GLY A 583 15.54 14.95 12.82
N GLY A 584 16.06 14.43 11.71
CA GLY A 584 16.38 13.02 11.53
C GLY A 584 15.89 12.48 10.19
N VAL A 585 16.23 11.23 9.91
CA VAL A 585 15.87 10.58 8.63
C VAL A 585 14.88 9.43 8.81
N VAL A 586 14.01 9.25 7.83
CA VAL A 586 13.04 8.15 7.82
C VAL A 586 13.75 6.79 7.71
N PRO A 587 13.17 5.71 8.27
CA PRO A 587 13.66 4.36 8.05
C PRO A 587 13.78 4.06 6.55
N PRO A 588 14.96 3.59 6.06
CA PRO A 588 15.20 3.40 4.64
C PRO A 588 14.13 2.59 3.91
N VAL A 589 13.62 1.52 4.55
CA VAL A 589 12.60 0.63 3.99
C VAL A 589 11.28 1.35 3.62
N LEU A 590 11.01 2.51 4.21
CA LEU A 590 9.79 3.30 3.96
C LEU A 590 9.96 4.32 2.82
N LEU A 591 11.20 4.58 2.38
CA LEU A 591 11.48 5.59 1.36
C LEU A 591 10.73 5.35 0.04
N PRO A 592 10.68 4.13 -0.54
CA PRO A 592 9.97 3.93 -1.80
C PRO A 592 8.48 4.31 -1.71
N ALA A 593 7.81 3.94 -0.61
CA ALA A 593 6.41 4.26 -0.38
C ALA A 593 6.20 5.76 -0.12
N LEU A 594 7.11 6.39 0.63
CA LEU A 594 7.06 7.84 0.90
C LEU A 594 7.30 8.66 -0.37
N LEU A 595 8.27 8.28 -1.19
CA LEU A 595 8.56 8.94 -2.47
C LEU A 595 7.41 8.79 -3.46
N GLU A 596 6.76 7.63 -3.50
CA GLU A 596 5.55 7.43 -4.31
C GLU A 596 4.37 8.27 -3.81
N ALA A 597 4.21 8.43 -2.49
CA ALA A 597 3.20 9.33 -1.92
C ALA A 597 3.46 10.80 -2.30
N ALA A 598 4.70 11.28 -2.17
CA ALA A 598 5.10 12.65 -2.51
C ALA A 598 5.18 12.92 -4.03
N ARG A 599 5.31 11.87 -4.85
CA ARG A 599 5.11 11.98 -6.29
C ARG A 599 3.68 12.44 -6.61
N ARG A 600 2.69 11.90 -5.89
CA ARG A 600 1.25 12.17 -6.05
C ARG A 600 0.78 13.42 -5.31
N ASN A 601 1.46 13.82 -4.25
CA ASN A 601 1.16 15.01 -3.45
C ASN A 601 2.36 15.96 -3.43
N THR A 602 2.29 17.05 -4.20
CA THR A 602 3.39 18.03 -4.33
C THR A 602 3.58 18.89 -3.07
N THR A 603 2.55 19.04 -2.22
CA THR A 603 2.62 19.95 -1.07
C THR A 603 3.59 19.49 0.01
N VAL A 604 3.85 18.19 0.09
CA VAL A 604 4.72 17.58 1.11
C VAL A 604 6.18 17.40 0.65
N ARG A 605 6.50 17.73 -0.60
CA ARG A 605 7.81 17.42 -1.21
C ARG A 605 8.99 18.07 -0.48
N ALA A 606 8.84 19.34 -0.08
CA ALA A 606 9.86 20.07 0.67
C ALA A 606 10.17 19.38 2.01
N ASP A 607 9.15 18.91 2.73
CA ASP A 607 9.37 18.21 4.00
C ASP A 607 9.95 16.82 3.80
N VAL A 608 9.53 16.09 2.76
CA VAL A 608 10.13 14.79 2.40
C VAL A 608 11.61 14.96 2.08
N ALA A 609 12.02 15.98 1.34
CA ALA A 609 13.41 16.26 1.03
C ALA A 609 14.28 16.42 2.29
N ARG A 610 13.71 16.98 3.36
CA ARG A 610 14.40 17.20 4.65
C ARG A 610 14.56 15.94 5.50
N VAL A 611 13.70 14.93 5.32
CA VAL A 611 13.74 13.68 6.11
C VAL A 611 14.18 12.45 5.31
N ALA A 612 14.36 12.56 3.99
CA ALA A 612 14.70 11.42 3.12
C ALA A 612 16.17 10.96 3.25
N GLY A 613 17.05 11.85 3.74
CA GLY A 613 18.47 11.54 3.94
C GLY A 613 19.25 11.24 2.66
N ARG A 614 20.50 10.77 2.83
CA ARG A 614 21.38 10.40 1.70
C ARG A 614 20.86 9.19 0.96
N ARG A 615 20.21 8.26 1.67
CA ARG A 615 19.55 7.10 1.07
C ARG A 615 18.45 7.53 0.09
N GLY A 616 17.61 8.49 0.48
CA GLY A 616 16.54 9.01 -0.37
C GLY A 616 17.09 9.69 -1.62
N ALA A 617 18.09 10.56 -1.47
CA ALA A 617 18.75 11.20 -2.61
C ALA A 617 19.37 10.18 -3.58
N TRP A 618 20.04 9.15 -3.07
CA TRP A 618 20.60 8.09 -3.91
C TRP A 618 19.53 7.25 -4.61
N LEU A 619 18.38 6.98 -3.97
CA LEU A 619 17.24 6.33 -4.64
C LEU A 619 16.67 7.23 -5.75
N ALA A 620 16.54 8.53 -5.49
CA ALA A 620 16.07 9.51 -6.46
C ALA A 620 16.99 9.64 -7.69
N GLY A 621 18.30 9.43 -7.52
CA GLY A 621 19.25 9.36 -8.63
C GLY A 621 19.07 8.16 -9.56
N GLN A 622 18.41 7.09 -9.10
CA GLN A 622 18.23 5.85 -9.86
C GLN A 622 16.91 5.77 -10.62
N ARG A 623 15.90 6.53 -10.20
CA ARG A 623 14.56 6.51 -10.80
C ARG A 623 14.11 7.91 -11.22
N ALA A 624 13.79 8.08 -12.50
CA ALA A 624 13.37 9.35 -13.07
C ALA A 624 12.19 9.99 -12.33
N ASP A 625 11.18 9.18 -11.96
CA ASP A 625 9.97 9.63 -11.24
C ASP A 625 10.23 10.26 -9.87
N TRP A 626 11.41 10.01 -9.28
CA TRP A 626 11.79 10.50 -7.96
C TRP A 626 12.82 11.64 -8.03
N ARG A 627 13.28 12.03 -9.23
CA ARG A 627 14.31 13.07 -9.40
C ARG A 627 13.93 14.42 -8.80
N TRP A 628 12.63 14.72 -8.69
CA TRP A 628 12.14 15.93 -8.01
C TRP A 628 12.71 16.08 -6.60
N LEU A 629 13.06 14.98 -5.92
CA LEU A 629 13.66 15.04 -4.58
C LEU A 629 15.05 15.71 -4.61
N LEU A 630 15.82 15.51 -5.67
CA LEU A 630 17.15 16.13 -5.82
C LEU A 630 17.02 17.64 -6.03
N ASP A 631 15.99 18.07 -6.76
CA ASP A 631 15.68 19.49 -6.99
C ASP A 631 15.24 20.18 -5.69
N GLU A 632 14.45 19.49 -4.86
CA GLU A 632 13.97 20.00 -3.54
C GLU A 632 15.04 19.95 -2.43
N ALA A 633 15.94 18.95 -2.47
CA ALA A 633 16.96 18.76 -1.43
C ALA A 633 18.21 19.64 -1.62
N ALA A 634 18.42 20.20 -2.81
CA ALA A 634 19.51 21.12 -3.05
C ALA A 634 19.21 22.48 -2.38
N PRO A 635 20.09 23.02 -1.50
CA PRO A 635 20.04 24.44 -1.22
C PRO A 635 20.31 25.12 -2.57
N VAL A 636 19.28 25.74 -3.13
CA VAL A 636 19.34 26.44 -4.42
C VAL A 636 20.24 27.66 -4.27
N THR A 637 21.54 27.40 -4.21
CA THR A 637 22.59 28.40 -4.22
C THR A 637 22.87 28.67 -5.69
N VAL A 638 22.13 29.62 -6.25
CA VAL A 638 22.37 30.06 -7.62
C VAL A 638 23.73 30.75 -7.65
N THR A 639 24.76 30.05 -8.13
CA THR A 639 26.11 30.60 -8.29
C THR A 639 26.19 31.57 -9.46
N ASP A 640 25.36 31.38 -10.49
CA ASP A 640 25.22 32.27 -11.63
C ASP A 640 23.74 32.54 -11.95
N TRP A 641 23.33 33.77 -11.65
CA TRP A 641 21.95 34.25 -11.85
C TRP A 641 21.52 34.20 -13.32
N THR A 642 22.46 34.37 -14.25
CA THR A 642 22.14 34.52 -15.68
C THR A 642 21.88 33.20 -16.38
N THR A 643 22.44 32.10 -15.88
CA THR A 643 22.31 30.75 -16.48
C THR A 643 21.35 29.84 -15.73
N ALA A 644 20.97 30.18 -14.49
CA ALA A 644 19.99 29.42 -13.71
C ALA A 644 18.62 29.36 -14.38
N THR A 645 17.90 28.26 -14.18
CA THR A 645 16.51 28.09 -14.63
C THR A 645 15.55 29.00 -13.85
N SER A 646 14.36 29.27 -14.39
CA SER A 646 13.35 30.10 -13.71
C SER A 646 12.96 29.57 -12.32
N ALA A 647 12.89 28.24 -12.15
CA ALA A 647 12.54 27.61 -10.88
C ALA A 647 13.64 27.79 -9.82
N GLU A 648 14.91 27.61 -10.24
CA GLU A 648 16.06 27.83 -9.37
C GLU A 648 16.15 29.30 -8.93
N ARG A 649 15.97 30.23 -9.87
CA ARG A 649 15.93 31.67 -9.58
C ARG A 649 14.84 32.02 -8.57
N LEU A 650 13.63 31.48 -8.74
CA LEU A 650 12.50 31.72 -7.83
C LEU A 650 12.78 31.21 -6.41
N GLY A 651 13.32 29.99 -6.28
CA GLY A 651 13.71 29.41 -4.98
C GLY A 651 14.82 30.20 -4.30
N HIS A 652 15.81 30.66 -5.07
CA HIS A 652 16.90 31.50 -4.57
C HIS A 652 16.41 32.86 -4.08
N LEU A 653 15.56 33.55 -4.85
CA LEU A 653 14.95 34.82 -4.44
C LEU A 653 14.11 34.67 -3.17
N THR A 654 13.32 33.60 -3.06
CA THR A 654 12.50 33.32 -1.87
C THR A 654 13.37 33.20 -0.62
N THR A 655 14.53 32.55 -0.73
CA THR A 655 15.52 32.45 0.35
C THR A 655 16.15 33.81 0.67
N LEU A 656 16.65 34.52 -0.35
CA LEU A 656 17.31 35.82 -0.17
C LEU A 656 16.37 36.88 0.39
N ARG A 657 15.07 36.87 0.07
CA ARG A 657 14.13 37.84 0.64
C ARG A 657 13.99 37.75 2.15
N ARG A 658 14.29 36.59 2.76
CA ARG A 658 14.31 36.42 4.23
C ARG A 658 15.62 36.83 4.89
N SER A 659 16.76 36.68 4.19
CA SER A 659 18.10 36.87 4.78
C SER A 659 18.82 38.13 4.29
N ALA A 660 18.64 38.52 3.03
CA ALA A 660 19.31 39.64 2.36
C ALA A 660 18.39 40.28 1.29
N PRO A 661 17.30 40.96 1.70
CA PRO A 661 16.26 41.46 0.78
C PRO A 661 16.77 42.45 -0.28
N ALA A 662 17.76 43.28 0.06
CA ALA A 662 18.42 44.19 -0.89
C ALA A 662 19.13 43.44 -2.03
N ARG A 663 19.76 42.30 -1.74
CA ARG A 663 20.44 41.50 -2.76
C ARG A 663 19.44 40.85 -3.71
N ALA A 664 18.32 40.35 -3.20
CA ALA A 664 17.24 39.81 -4.03
C ALA A 664 16.67 40.88 -4.97
N ARG A 665 16.44 42.11 -4.47
CA ARG A 665 15.99 43.24 -5.28
C ARG A 665 16.96 43.53 -6.43
N GLN A 666 18.25 43.67 -6.12
CA GLN A 666 19.28 43.93 -7.13
C GLN A 666 19.33 42.86 -8.23
N LEU A 667 19.13 41.58 -7.88
CA LEU A 667 19.09 40.49 -8.85
C LEU A 667 17.89 40.63 -9.80
N VAL A 668 16.70 40.90 -9.27
CA VAL A 668 15.49 41.12 -10.09
C VAL A 668 15.64 42.36 -10.97
N GLU A 669 16.16 43.45 -10.42
CA GLU A 669 16.43 44.69 -11.16
C GLU A 669 17.41 44.47 -12.32
N SER A 670 18.47 43.67 -12.10
CA SER A 670 19.51 43.43 -13.10
C SER A 670 19.02 42.74 -14.38
N THR A 671 17.91 42.01 -14.30
CA THR A 671 17.34 41.26 -15.43
C THR A 671 15.96 41.77 -15.87
N TRP A 672 15.43 42.82 -15.22
CA TRP A 672 14.03 43.25 -15.36
C TRP A 672 13.59 43.47 -16.82
N ASP A 673 14.40 44.16 -17.61
CA ASP A 673 14.05 44.53 -18.99
C ASP A 673 14.13 43.35 -19.98
N THR A 674 14.91 42.32 -19.62
CA THR A 674 15.09 41.09 -20.43
C THR A 674 14.22 39.93 -19.96
N GLU A 675 13.62 40.04 -18.78
CA GLU A 675 12.89 38.95 -18.15
C GLU A 675 11.48 38.79 -18.73
N SER A 676 11.04 37.54 -18.86
CA SER A 676 9.68 37.25 -19.30
C SER A 676 8.65 37.84 -18.34
N SER A 677 7.48 38.19 -18.85
CA SER A 677 6.43 38.77 -18.00
C SER A 677 5.90 37.80 -16.94
N ASP A 678 5.91 36.50 -17.22
CA ASP A 678 5.52 35.46 -16.24
C ASP A 678 6.50 35.43 -15.07
N ASN A 679 7.80 35.41 -15.37
CA ASN A 679 8.85 35.45 -14.35
C ASN A 679 8.84 36.77 -13.58
N ARG A 680 8.63 37.93 -14.23
CA ARG A 680 8.52 39.22 -13.51
C ARG A 680 7.41 39.20 -12.46
N ALA A 681 6.22 38.72 -12.82
CA ALA A 681 5.11 38.60 -11.87
C ALA A 681 5.46 37.64 -10.72
N ARG A 682 6.05 36.47 -11.03
CA ARG A 682 6.48 35.48 -10.04
C ARG A 682 7.58 35.98 -9.10
N PHE A 683 8.56 36.70 -9.63
CA PHE A 683 9.67 37.26 -8.87
C PHE A 683 9.20 38.40 -7.97
N LEU A 684 8.33 39.30 -8.45
CA LEU A 684 7.68 40.29 -7.59
C LEU A 684 6.91 39.60 -6.47
N GLY A 685 6.22 38.48 -6.73
CA GLY A 685 5.52 37.71 -5.70
C GLY A 685 6.41 37.26 -4.51
N THR A 686 7.74 37.20 -4.68
CA THR A 686 8.66 36.88 -3.56
C THR A 686 8.84 38.04 -2.56
N PHE A 687 8.54 39.28 -2.97
CA PHE A 687 8.83 40.50 -2.19
C PHE A 687 7.94 40.67 -0.96
N THR A 688 6.84 39.93 -0.86
CA THR A 688 5.99 39.87 0.35
C THR A 688 6.80 39.60 1.61
N ASN A 689 7.91 38.85 1.50
CA ASN A 689 8.88 38.70 2.60
C ASN A 689 9.93 39.83 2.51
N GLY A 690 10.14 40.56 3.61
CA GLY A 690 11.16 41.63 3.68
C GLY A 690 10.80 42.91 2.91
N LEU A 691 9.51 43.11 2.58
CA LEU A 691 9.00 44.27 1.85
C LEU A 691 9.34 45.59 2.57
N SER A 692 9.91 46.56 1.84
CA SER A 692 10.27 47.87 2.40
C SER A 692 10.16 48.99 1.37
N LEU A 693 10.26 50.26 1.81
CA LEU A 693 10.25 51.41 0.90
C LEU A 693 11.42 51.42 -0.09
N ASP A 694 12.51 50.70 0.19
CA ASP A 694 13.61 50.52 -0.75
C ASP A 694 13.18 49.75 -2.02
N ASP A 695 12.08 48.99 -1.96
CA ASP A 695 11.53 48.26 -3.10
C ASP A 695 10.63 49.16 -3.99
N GLU A 696 10.28 50.37 -3.53
CA GLU A 696 9.27 51.25 -4.16
C GLU A 696 9.59 51.59 -5.62
N GLU A 697 10.84 51.89 -5.95
CA GLU A 697 11.24 52.27 -7.31
C GLU A 697 11.03 51.13 -8.32
N LEU A 698 11.36 49.89 -7.95
CA LEU A 698 11.10 48.71 -8.78
C LEU A 698 9.59 48.47 -8.94
N LEU A 699 8.82 48.63 -7.87
CA LEU A 699 7.38 48.41 -7.91
C LEU A 699 6.64 49.49 -8.73
N GLU A 700 7.04 50.76 -8.64
CA GLU A 700 6.51 51.83 -9.50
C GLU A 700 6.82 51.58 -10.98
N ARG A 701 8.00 51.04 -11.31
CA ARG A 701 8.28 50.55 -12.68
C ARG A 701 7.35 49.40 -13.08
N GLY A 702 7.01 48.52 -12.14
CA GLY A 702 6.05 47.43 -12.35
C GLY A 702 4.63 47.91 -12.69
N LEU A 703 4.21 49.09 -12.24
CA LEU A 703 2.91 49.68 -12.60
C LEU A 703 2.80 50.02 -14.08
N ASP A 704 3.93 50.28 -14.74
CA ASP A 704 4.02 50.66 -16.15
C ASP A 704 4.25 49.44 -17.09
N ASP A 705 4.23 48.21 -16.54
CA ASP A 705 4.41 46.99 -17.33
C ASP A 705 3.25 46.77 -18.33
N ARG A 706 3.55 46.20 -19.50
CA ARG A 706 2.54 45.87 -20.52
C ARG A 706 1.58 44.76 -20.07
N ARG A 707 2.03 43.85 -19.20
CA ARG A 707 1.27 42.68 -18.75
C ARG A 707 0.52 42.96 -17.45
N LYS A 708 -0.75 42.54 -17.44
CA LYS A 708 -1.68 42.83 -16.34
C LYS A 708 -1.20 42.20 -15.03
N GLU A 709 -0.65 41.00 -15.10
CA GLU A 709 -0.21 40.20 -13.96
C GLU A 709 0.94 40.88 -13.21
N VAL A 710 1.88 41.50 -13.95
CA VAL A 710 2.99 42.25 -13.36
C VAL A 710 2.50 43.52 -12.68
N ARG A 711 1.62 44.30 -13.36
CA ARG A 711 1.00 45.49 -12.78
C ARG A 711 0.22 45.16 -11.51
N GLN A 712 -0.53 44.06 -11.52
CA GLN A 712 -1.32 43.62 -10.37
C GLN A 712 -0.42 43.28 -9.17
N ALA A 713 0.66 42.51 -9.40
CA ALA A 713 1.63 42.18 -8.35
C ALA A 713 2.27 43.45 -7.75
N ALA A 714 2.63 44.42 -8.59
CA ALA A 714 3.18 45.70 -8.13
C ALA A 714 2.18 46.52 -7.30
N VAL A 715 0.92 46.64 -7.75
CA VAL A 715 -0.14 47.33 -7.01
C VAL A 715 -0.38 46.69 -5.64
N GLU A 716 -0.44 45.36 -5.57
CA GLU A 716 -0.69 44.62 -4.33
C GLU A 716 0.43 44.84 -3.30
N LEU A 717 1.69 44.86 -3.73
CA LEU A 717 2.84 45.12 -2.86
C LEU A 717 2.88 46.60 -2.43
N LEU A 718 2.66 47.54 -3.34
CA LEU A 718 2.65 48.98 -3.02
C LEU A 718 1.52 49.36 -2.05
N ARG A 719 0.37 48.68 -2.11
CA ARG A 719 -0.74 48.88 -1.15
C ARG A 719 -0.40 48.40 0.26
N GLN A 720 0.53 47.46 0.40
CA GLN A 720 1.01 46.96 1.69
C GLN A 720 2.12 47.82 2.30
N LEU A 721 2.66 48.80 1.56
CA LEU A 721 3.76 49.66 2.00
C LEU A 721 3.25 50.99 2.58
N PRO A 722 3.30 51.20 3.91
CA PRO A 722 2.96 52.48 4.51
C PRO A 722 3.84 53.59 3.95
N GLY A 723 3.22 54.71 3.59
CA GLY A 723 3.92 55.85 3.03
C GLY A 723 4.26 55.76 1.55
N ALA A 724 3.97 54.67 0.82
CA ALA A 724 4.25 54.58 -0.61
C ALA A 724 3.53 55.64 -1.46
N ALA A 725 4.14 56.03 -2.59
CA ALA A 725 3.65 57.04 -3.51
C ALA A 725 2.26 56.71 -4.05
N LEU A 726 2.01 55.44 -4.39
CA LEU A 726 0.67 54.94 -4.76
C LEU A 726 -0.37 55.26 -3.67
N GLY A 727 -0.08 54.94 -2.42
CA GLY A 727 -0.96 55.22 -1.28
C GLY A 727 -1.23 56.71 -1.10
N ARG A 728 -0.21 57.57 -1.27
CA ARG A 728 -0.38 59.04 -1.22
C ARG A 728 -1.31 59.55 -2.31
N ARG A 729 -1.16 59.07 -3.56
CA ARG A 729 -2.03 59.42 -4.70
C ARG A 729 -3.47 58.96 -4.46
N MET A 730 -3.67 57.71 -4.02
CA MET A 730 -5.00 57.18 -3.77
C MET A 730 -5.71 57.86 -2.60
N ARG A 731 -4.98 58.19 -1.52
CA ARG A 731 -5.49 59.01 -0.41
C ARG A 731 -6.02 60.36 -0.92
N GLN A 732 -5.24 61.08 -1.72
CA GLN A 732 -5.65 62.38 -2.25
C GLN A 732 -6.95 62.27 -3.06
N ARG A 733 -7.06 61.24 -3.91
CA ARG A 733 -8.29 60.99 -4.70
C ARG A 733 -9.48 60.62 -3.81
N ALA A 734 -9.28 59.78 -2.80
CA ALA A 734 -10.34 59.36 -1.89
C ALA A 734 -10.87 60.51 -1.03
N HIS A 735 -10.00 61.36 -0.50
CA HIS A 735 -10.41 62.55 0.26
C HIS A 735 -11.01 63.68 -0.60
N ALA A 736 -10.68 63.70 -1.90
CA ALA A 736 -11.39 64.55 -2.86
C ALA A 736 -12.81 64.02 -3.13
N ALA A 737 -12.98 62.70 -3.15
CA ALA A 737 -14.25 62.03 -3.42
C ALA A 737 -15.17 61.91 -2.21
N VAL A 738 -14.63 61.78 -1.00
CA VAL A 738 -15.37 61.63 0.25
C VAL A 738 -14.74 62.53 1.30
N ARG A 739 -15.52 63.50 1.79
CA ARG A 739 -15.08 64.44 2.81
C ARG A 739 -15.95 64.32 4.05
N LEU A 740 -15.32 64.21 5.21
CA LEU A 740 -16.02 64.33 6.49
C LEU A 740 -16.32 65.81 6.77
N GLU A 741 -17.59 66.16 6.84
CA GLU A 741 -18.05 67.47 7.29
C GLU A 741 -18.43 67.37 8.77
N LEU A 742 -17.64 68.02 9.64
CA LEU A 742 -17.88 68.11 11.09
C LEU A 742 -18.97 69.16 11.41
N SER A 743 -20.10 69.07 10.71
CA SER A 743 -21.33 69.79 11.08
C SER A 743 -21.99 69.14 12.31
N ASP A 744 -23.02 69.78 12.86
CA ASP A 744 -23.87 69.17 13.87
C ASP A 744 -25.27 68.87 13.27
N PRO A 745 -25.60 67.60 12.93
CA PRO A 745 -24.78 66.38 13.09
C PRO A 745 -23.70 66.21 11.99
N PRO A 746 -22.64 65.40 12.24
CA PRO A 746 -21.57 65.16 11.26
C PRO A 746 -22.09 64.35 10.07
N ARG A 747 -21.53 64.57 8.88
CA ARG A 747 -21.95 63.87 7.64
C ARG A 747 -20.81 63.66 6.66
N LEU A 748 -20.99 62.70 5.75
CA LEU A 748 -20.08 62.48 4.62
C LEU A 748 -20.59 63.20 3.37
N ALA A 749 -19.81 64.15 2.85
CA ALA A 749 -20.03 64.74 1.54
C ALA A 749 -19.32 63.90 0.47
N VAL A 750 -20.10 63.33 -0.46
CA VAL A 750 -19.60 62.40 -1.49
C VAL A 750 -19.70 63.03 -2.88
N ARG A 751 -18.57 63.10 -3.58
CA ARG A 751 -18.42 63.58 -4.96
C ARG A 751 -17.60 62.56 -5.74
N PRO A 752 -18.23 61.50 -6.27
CA PRO A 752 -17.52 60.42 -6.93
C PRO A 752 -16.80 60.91 -8.20
N PRO A 753 -15.70 60.26 -8.61
CA PRO A 753 -15.09 60.53 -9.90
C PRO A 753 -16.07 60.28 -11.07
N GLY A 754 -16.02 61.14 -12.08
CA GLY A 754 -16.90 61.06 -13.26
C GLY A 754 -16.43 60.07 -14.33
N GLU A 755 -15.11 59.84 -14.43
CA GLU A 755 -14.51 58.99 -15.45
C GLU A 755 -13.23 58.28 -14.97
N LEU A 756 -12.88 57.18 -15.65
CA LEU A 756 -11.63 56.45 -15.43
C LEU A 756 -10.50 57.08 -16.25
N ASP A 757 -9.69 57.95 -15.64
CA ASP A 757 -8.53 58.56 -16.29
C ASP A 757 -7.33 57.59 -16.42
N ALA A 758 -6.28 58.01 -17.14
CA ALA A 758 -5.08 57.19 -17.33
C ALA A 758 -4.28 56.97 -16.03
N ALA A 759 -4.36 57.90 -15.07
CA ALA A 759 -3.63 57.82 -13.81
C ALA A 759 -4.26 56.79 -12.86
N LEU A 760 -5.59 56.71 -12.80
CA LEU A 760 -6.34 55.68 -12.08
C LEU A 760 -6.09 54.29 -12.66
N ARG A 761 -6.01 54.16 -13.99
CA ARG A 761 -5.65 52.88 -14.64
C ARG A 761 -4.24 52.42 -14.29
N ARG A 762 -3.27 53.35 -14.29
CA ARG A 762 -1.89 53.08 -13.86
C ARG A 762 -1.83 52.61 -12.41
N ASP A 763 -2.64 53.23 -11.55
CA ASP A 763 -2.69 52.95 -10.11
C ASP A 763 -3.60 51.75 -9.73
N GLY A 764 -3.94 50.91 -10.71
CA GLY A 764 -4.56 49.60 -10.48
C GLY A 764 -6.09 49.58 -10.46
N VAL A 765 -6.78 50.65 -10.88
CA VAL A 765 -8.23 50.62 -11.06
C VAL A 765 -8.57 49.87 -12.34
N ALA A 766 -9.41 48.83 -12.23
CA ALA A 766 -9.77 47.94 -13.34
C ALA A 766 -10.44 48.68 -14.51
N ALA A 767 -10.47 48.06 -15.70
CA ALA A 767 -11.00 48.74 -16.90
C ALA A 767 -12.54 48.80 -16.99
N THR A 768 -13.26 47.93 -16.26
CA THR A 768 -14.72 47.80 -16.43
C THR A 768 -15.42 47.55 -15.08
N PRO A 769 -16.55 48.24 -14.81
CA PRO A 769 -17.38 47.97 -13.62
C PRO A 769 -18.05 46.59 -13.68
N ALA A 770 -18.47 46.10 -12.50
CA ALA A 770 -19.36 44.93 -12.43
C ALA A 770 -20.71 45.23 -13.08
N HIS A 771 -21.36 44.19 -13.64
CA HIS A 771 -22.65 44.35 -14.33
C HIS A 771 -23.71 44.90 -13.37
N GLY A 772 -24.33 46.03 -13.73
CA GLY A 772 -25.36 46.69 -12.91
C GLY A 772 -24.84 47.77 -11.95
N THR A 773 -23.53 48.05 -11.92
CA THR A 773 -22.96 49.16 -11.14
C THR A 773 -22.70 50.38 -12.04
N GLY A 774 -23.23 51.54 -11.65
CA GLY A 774 -22.97 52.80 -12.35
C GLY A 774 -21.49 53.22 -12.26
N THR A 775 -20.95 53.81 -13.33
CA THR A 775 -19.52 54.16 -13.44
C THR A 775 -19.00 54.96 -12.24
N SER A 776 -19.73 55.97 -11.78
CA SER A 776 -19.33 56.79 -10.62
C SER A 776 -19.35 56.02 -9.30
N ALA A 777 -20.31 55.10 -9.09
CA ALA A 777 -20.35 54.27 -7.89
C ALA A 777 -19.18 53.29 -7.84
N TRP A 778 -18.87 52.66 -8.98
CA TRP A 778 -17.73 51.77 -9.11
C TRP A 778 -16.39 52.51 -8.93
N LEU A 779 -16.22 53.68 -9.55
CA LEU A 779 -15.00 54.48 -9.37
C LEU A 779 -14.81 54.95 -7.93
N LEU A 780 -15.90 55.33 -7.26
CA LEU A 780 -15.86 55.66 -5.84
C LEU A 780 -15.39 54.48 -4.99
N GLU A 781 -15.95 53.29 -5.22
CA GLU A 781 -15.54 52.05 -4.55
C GLU A 781 -14.04 51.77 -4.75
N GLU A 782 -13.54 51.84 -5.99
CA GLU A 782 -12.13 51.53 -6.31
C GLU A 782 -11.16 52.57 -5.76
N VAL A 783 -11.53 53.85 -5.77
CA VAL A 783 -10.72 54.92 -5.20
C VAL A 783 -10.58 54.77 -3.69
N ILE A 784 -11.67 54.43 -2.99
CA ILE A 784 -11.63 54.15 -1.55
C ILE A 784 -10.83 52.87 -1.28
N ALA A 785 -11.03 51.81 -2.08
CA ALA A 785 -10.32 50.54 -1.95
C ALA A 785 -8.79 50.68 -2.06
N GLY A 786 -8.31 51.61 -2.88
CA GLY A 786 -6.88 51.86 -3.03
C GLY A 786 -6.28 52.85 -2.02
N ALA A 787 -7.10 53.56 -1.22
CA ALA A 787 -6.61 54.52 -0.25
C ALA A 787 -6.14 53.82 1.05
N PRO A 788 -4.99 54.22 1.63
CA PRO A 788 -4.55 53.70 2.93
C PRO A 788 -5.62 53.90 4.01
N LEU A 789 -5.95 52.85 4.76
CA LEU A 789 -7.00 52.92 5.78
C LEU A 789 -6.66 53.87 6.94
N GLU A 790 -5.36 54.05 7.21
CA GLU A 790 -4.84 55.06 8.15
C GLU A 790 -5.24 56.51 7.81
N SER A 791 -5.64 56.76 6.56
CA SER A 791 -6.11 58.08 6.14
C SER A 791 -7.52 58.42 6.59
N TRP A 792 -8.25 57.48 7.21
CA TRP A 792 -9.58 57.68 7.78
C TRP A 792 -9.47 57.62 9.31
N SER A 793 -8.83 58.62 9.91
CA SER A 793 -8.45 58.61 11.34
C SER A 793 -9.22 59.61 12.19
N GLU A 794 -10.03 60.47 11.57
CA GLU A 794 -10.83 61.48 12.26
C GLU A 794 -11.97 60.88 13.08
N LEU A 795 -12.42 59.66 12.74
CA LEU A 795 -13.38 58.86 13.50
C LEU A 795 -12.88 57.42 13.62
N GLU A 796 -13.39 56.69 14.62
CA GLU A 796 -13.28 55.24 14.64
C GLU A 796 -13.98 54.62 13.42
N PRO A 797 -13.55 53.43 12.93
CA PRO A 797 -14.16 52.78 11.76
C PRO A 797 -15.69 52.70 11.87
N SER A 798 -16.22 52.31 13.03
CA SER A 798 -17.68 52.24 13.28
C SER A 798 -18.40 53.58 13.07
N GLY A 799 -17.74 54.71 13.34
CA GLY A 799 -18.25 56.05 13.09
C GLY A 799 -18.41 56.33 11.59
N TYR A 800 -17.40 56.04 10.77
CA TYR A 800 -17.50 56.18 9.31
C TYR A 800 -18.59 55.27 8.72
N LEU A 801 -18.67 54.02 9.18
CA LEU A 801 -19.70 53.09 8.72
C LEU A 801 -21.12 53.57 9.08
N ALA A 802 -21.30 54.15 10.27
CA ALA A 802 -22.58 54.74 10.67
C ALA A 802 -22.98 55.92 9.78
N LEU A 803 -22.04 56.81 9.44
CA LEU A 803 -22.31 57.94 8.55
C LEU A 803 -22.58 57.49 7.11
N ALA A 804 -21.88 56.46 6.63
CA ALA A 804 -22.08 55.93 5.29
C ALA A 804 -23.46 55.31 5.09
N ARG A 805 -24.04 54.67 6.11
CA ARG A 805 -25.41 54.13 6.06
C ARG A 805 -26.49 55.19 5.81
N GLY A 806 -26.28 56.39 6.36
CA GLY A 806 -27.21 57.51 6.18
C GLY A 806 -27.04 58.24 4.85
N ASN A 807 -26.21 57.72 3.93
CA ASN A 807 -25.82 58.37 2.69
C ASN A 807 -26.31 57.59 1.47
N ASP A 808 -26.69 58.30 0.41
CA ASP A 808 -27.12 57.70 -0.87
C ASP A 808 -26.02 56.83 -1.53
N TRP A 809 -24.76 57.03 -1.14
CA TRP A 809 -23.59 56.28 -1.62
C TRP A 809 -23.16 55.15 -0.66
N ALA A 810 -24.03 54.68 0.24
CA ALA A 810 -23.70 53.66 1.25
C ALA A 810 -22.98 52.43 0.66
N ALA A 811 -23.53 51.81 -0.40
CA ALA A 811 -22.97 50.60 -0.98
C ALA A 811 -21.51 50.74 -1.48
N PRO A 812 -21.16 51.72 -2.35
CA PRO A 812 -19.78 51.89 -2.80
C PRO A 812 -18.82 52.35 -1.70
N LEU A 813 -19.27 53.12 -0.70
CA LEU A 813 -18.46 53.47 0.48
C LEU A 813 -18.06 52.22 1.27
N LEU A 814 -19.06 51.40 1.65
CA LEU A 814 -18.86 50.19 2.45
C LEU A 814 -18.01 49.15 1.71
N HIS A 815 -18.26 48.93 0.42
CA HIS A 815 -17.45 48.00 -0.40
C HIS A 815 -16.02 48.49 -0.60
N GLY A 816 -15.83 49.81 -0.75
CA GLY A 816 -14.50 50.41 -0.89
C GLY A 816 -13.66 50.16 0.35
N TRP A 817 -14.18 50.47 1.53
CA TRP A 817 -13.46 50.20 2.79
C TRP A 817 -13.28 48.70 3.04
N ALA A 818 -14.23 47.85 2.64
CA ALA A 818 -14.08 46.40 2.76
C ALA A 818 -12.93 45.86 1.90
N LYS A 819 -12.86 46.26 0.63
CA LYS A 819 -11.74 45.91 -0.25
C LYS A 819 -10.41 46.45 0.27
N ALA A 820 -10.39 47.68 0.80
CA ALA A 820 -9.20 48.25 1.42
C ALA A 820 -8.75 47.43 2.64
N ALA A 821 -9.70 47.01 3.49
CA ALA A 821 -9.42 46.19 4.68
C ALA A 821 -8.81 44.83 4.32
N THR A 822 -9.34 44.16 3.29
CA THR A 822 -8.77 42.91 2.80
C THR A 822 -7.38 43.13 2.20
N ALA A 823 -7.23 44.10 1.29
CA ALA A 823 -5.96 44.33 0.58
C ALA A 823 -4.82 44.78 1.50
N GLN A 824 -5.14 45.50 2.58
CA GLN A 824 -4.17 46.01 3.56
C GLN A 824 -4.06 45.12 4.81
N ASN A 825 -4.71 43.95 4.83
CA ASN A 825 -4.76 43.03 5.98
C ASN A 825 -5.13 43.74 7.30
N ASN A 826 -6.15 44.61 7.29
CA ASN A 826 -6.53 45.42 8.46
C ASN A 826 -7.70 44.79 9.26
N PRO A 827 -7.43 44.19 10.44
CA PRO A 827 -8.45 43.48 11.20
C PRO A 827 -9.43 44.41 11.93
N GLY A 828 -9.03 45.66 12.22
CA GLY A 828 -9.87 46.65 12.89
C GLY A 828 -11.07 47.06 12.03
N TRP A 829 -10.80 47.41 10.77
CA TRP A 829 -11.83 47.72 9.78
C TRP A 829 -12.66 46.49 9.40
N ALA A 830 -12.03 45.33 9.20
CA ALA A 830 -12.76 44.10 8.90
C ALA A 830 -13.78 43.74 9.98
N ARG A 831 -13.39 43.83 11.26
CA ARG A 831 -14.28 43.60 12.40
C ARG A 831 -15.44 44.60 12.44
N ALA A 832 -15.16 45.89 12.21
CA ALA A 832 -16.20 46.92 12.20
C ALA A 832 -17.23 46.70 11.07
N LEU A 833 -16.76 46.37 9.87
CA LEU A 833 -17.60 46.08 8.70
C LEU A 833 -18.49 44.84 8.91
N LEU A 834 -17.92 43.77 9.48
CA LEU A 834 -18.67 42.54 9.77
C LEU A 834 -19.70 42.74 10.89
N ALA A 835 -19.42 43.60 11.87
CA ALA A 835 -20.33 43.89 12.98
C ALA A 835 -21.46 44.85 12.60
N ALA A 836 -21.18 45.86 11.76
CA ALA A 836 -22.14 46.91 11.44
C ALA A 836 -23.14 46.51 10.35
N ASP A 837 -22.72 45.87 9.25
CA ASP A 837 -23.59 45.67 8.06
C ASP A 837 -23.15 44.52 7.13
N ALA A 838 -23.12 43.29 7.63
CA ALA A 838 -22.83 42.12 6.82
C ALA A 838 -23.82 41.86 5.66
N GLY A 839 -25.01 42.48 5.67
CA GLY A 839 -26.06 42.30 4.67
C GLY A 839 -25.98 43.23 3.44
N MET A 840 -25.27 44.36 3.54
CA MET A 840 -25.07 45.29 2.41
C MET A 840 -23.83 44.97 1.57
N LEU A 841 -22.92 44.16 2.10
CA LEU A 841 -21.75 43.67 1.38
C LEU A 841 -22.12 42.48 0.51
N ARG A 842 -21.54 42.43 -0.69
CA ARG A 842 -21.55 41.23 -1.54
C ARG A 842 -20.96 40.05 -0.76
N GLU A 843 -21.54 38.86 -0.93
CA GLU A 843 -21.16 37.66 -0.17
C GLU A 843 -19.65 37.37 -0.30
N ALA A 844 -19.08 37.45 -1.50
CA ALA A 844 -17.65 37.24 -1.72
C ALA A 844 -16.77 38.20 -0.89
N VAL A 845 -17.06 39.50 -0.94
CA VAL A 845 -16.32 40.53 -0.20
C VAL A 845 -16.46 40.32 1.31
N ARG A 846 -17.65 39.95 1.77
CA ARG A 846 -17.87 39.61 3.19
C ARG A 846 -17.00 38.44 3.63
N TRP A 847 -16.84 37.39 2.82
CA TRP A 847 -15.99 36.25 3.18
C TRP A 847 -14.50 36.58 3.11
N ASP A 848 -14.07 37.42 2.17
CA ASP A 848 -12.70 37.91 2.11
C ASP A 848 -12.30 38.67 3.40
N LEU A 849 -13.23 39.42 4.01
CA LEU A 849 -12.99 40.08 5.30
C LEU A 849 -12.69 39.09 6.43
N HIS A 850 -13.17 37.84 6.37
CA HIS A 850 -12.87 36.84 7.38
C HIS A 850 -11.43 36.31 7.24
N LEU A 851 -10.86 36.30 6.03
CA LEU A 851 -9.49 35.83 5.78
C LEU A 851 -8.42 36.70 6.45
N VAL A 852 -8.73 37.97 6.73
CA VAL A 852 -7.82 38.92 7.38
C VAL A 852 -8.04 39.06 8.89
N LEU A 853 -9.01 38.33 9.45
CA LEU A 853 -9.24 38.34 10.90
C LEU A 853 -8.19 37.50 11.63
N PRO A 854 -7.76 37.93 12.83
CA PRO A 854 -6.92 37.12 13.71
C PRO A 854 -7.60 35.78 14.03
N PRO A 855 -6.82 34.68 14.18
CA PRO A 855 -7.37 33.36 14.47
C PRO A 855 -8.27 33.31 15.72
N ASP A 856 -7.94 34.06 16.77
CA ASP A 856 -8.76 34.14 17.99
C ASP A 856 -10.13 34.78 17.74
N VAL A 857 -10.19 35.78 16.84
CA VAL A 857 -11.46 36.42 16.43
C VAL A 857 -12.28 35.43 15.60
N LEU A 858 -11.67 34.75 14.62
CA LEU A 858 -12.32 33.72 13.83
C LEU A 858 -12.89 32.60 14.71
N ALA A 859 -12.13 32.17 15.72
CA ALA A 859 -12.58 31.16 16.66
C ALA A 859 -13.81 31.61 17.45
N ARG A 860 -13.84 32.86 17.93
CA ARG A 860 -15.01 33.43 18.62
C ARG A 860 -16.23 33.49 17.71
N LEU A 861 -16.06 33.91 16.46
CA LEU A 861 -17.15 33.98 15.47
C LEU A 861 -17.67 32.59 15.13
N ALA A 862 -16.80 31.60 14.90
CA ALA A 862 -17.19 30.22 14.65
C ALA A 862 -17.95 29.63 15.84
N ALA A 863 -17.47 29.84 17.07
CA ALA A 863 -18.14 29.38 18.29
C ALA A 863 -19.51 30.06 18.48
N GLN A 864 -19.63 31.36 18.20
CA GLN A 864 -20.91 32.06 18.24
C GLN A 864 -21.89 31.53 17.20
N ALA A 865 -21.43 31.36 15.96
CA ALA A 865 -22.24 30.81 14.86
C ALA A 865 -22.74 29.40 15.17
N LEU A 866 -21.92 28.55 15.82
CA LEU A 866 -22.34 27.23 16.28
C LEU A 866 -23.45 27.32 17.35
N ARG A 867 -23.30 28.21 18.35
CA ARG A 867 -24.30 28.40 19.42
C ARG A 867 -25.63 28.95 18.93
N THR A 868 -25.61 29.77 17.88
CA THR A 868 -26.83 30.36 17.29
C THR A 868 -27.37 29.55 16.11
N GLU A 869 -26.80 28.38 15.83
CA GLU A 869 -27.16 27.53 14.68
C GLU A 869 -27.10 28.25 13.32
N ASP A 870 -26.16 29.19 13.18
CA ASP A 870 -25.95 29.93 11.94
C ASP A 870 -25.28 29.04 10.88
N GLY A 871 -25.82 29.04 9.66
CA GLY A 871 -25.29 28.30 8.52
C GLY A 871 -23.84 28.67 8.15
N ALA A 872 -23.35 29.84 8.57
CA ALA A 872 -21.98 30.29 8.40
C ALA A 872 -20.94 29.47 9.19
N ALA A 873 -21.35 28.72 10.22
CA ALA A 873 -20.44 28.04 11.15
C ALA A 873 -19.42 27.13 10.44
N HIS A 874 -19.86 26.27 9.50
CA HIS A 874 -18.95 25.35 8.80
C HIS A 874 -17.91 26.07 7.96
N ARG A 875 -18.29 27.18 7.30
CA ARG A 875 -17.35 27.97 6.50
C ARG A 875 -16.33 28.67 7.39
N LEU A 876 -16.75 29.23 8.54
CA LEU A 876 -15.84 29.82 9.53
C LEU A 876 -14.84 28.80 10.11
N LEU A 877 -15.29 27.58 10.41
CA LEU A 877 -14.42 26.50 10.86
C LEU A 877 -13.38 26.12 9.79
N ALA A 878 -13.78 26.08 8.53
CA ALA A 878 -12.88 25.78 7.40
C ALA A 878 -11.86 26.89 7.12
N LEU A 879 -12.19 28.15 7.44
CA LEU A 879 -11.27 29.29 7.30
C LEU A 879 -10.23 29.37 8.42
N HIS A 880 -10.51 28.78 9.59
CA HIS A 880 -9.59 28.86 10.72
C HIS A 880 -8.33 28.02 10.46
N PRO A 881 -7.11 28.56 10.59
CA PRO A 881 -5.87 27.86 10.21
C PRO A 881 -5.45 26.71 11.15
N GLY A 882 -6.25 26.39 12.17
CA GLY A 882 -5.85 25.57 13.31
C GLY A 882 -4.58 26.05 14.07
N PRO A 883 -4.17 25.33 15.14
CA PRO A 883 -5.06 24.51 15.97
C PRO A 883 -6.18 25.38 16.60
N TRP A 884 -7.34 24.79 16.83
CA TRP A 884 -8.47 25.51 17.44
C TRP A 884 -8.20 25.80 18.92
N PRO A 885 -8.48 27.02 19.40
CA PRO A 885 -8.35 27.34 20.82
C PRO A 885 -9.41 26.59 21.64
N GLU A 886 -9.16 26.46 22.95
CA GLU A 886 -10.02 25.72 23.89
C GLU A 886 -11.50 26.15 23.82
N PRO A 887 -11.86 27.45 23.85
CA PRO A 887 -13.28 27.85 23.79
C PRO A 887 -14.01 27.36 22.53
N LEU A 888 -13.33 27.31 21.38
CA LEU A 888 -13.91 26.80 20.15
C LEU A 888 -14.02 25.28 20.19
N SER A 889 -12.97 24.59 20.65
CA SER A 889 -12.95 23.13 20.78
C SER A 889 -14.08 22.62 21.68
N VAL A 890 -14.29 23.28 22.83
CA VAL A 890 -15.39 22.97 23.75
C VAL A 890 -16.75 23.21 23.07
N THR A 891 -16.94 24.37 22.44
CA THR A 891 -18.20 24.68 21.74
C THR A 891 -18.52 23.67 20.63
N VAL A 892 -17.50 23.22 19.88
CA VAL A 892 -17.65 22.19 18.86
C VAL A 892 -18.08 20.87 19.49
N LEU A 893 -17.46 20.44 20.60
CA LEU A 893 -17.85 19.21 21.29
C LEU A 893 -19.29 19.29 21.81
N GLU A 894 -19.68 20.40 22.45
CA GLU A 894 -21.06 20.62 22.89
C GLU A 894 -22.06 20.55 21.72
N THR A 895 -21.69 21.13 20.57
CA THR A 895 -22.50 21.07 19.35
C THR A 895 -22.58 19.64 18.81
N VAL A 896 -21.47 18.89 18.82
CA VAL A 896 -21.42 17.48 18.45
C VAL A 896 -22.37 16.66 19.32
N VAL A 897 -22.40 16.86 20.64
CA VAL A 897 -23.33 16.18 21.56
C VAL A 897 -24.78 16.49 21.22
N THR A 898 -25.07 17.78 21.06
CA THR A 898 -26.41 18.28 20.79
C THR A 898 -26.94 17.68 19.48
N ARG A 899 -26.14 17.74 18.42
CA ARG A 899 -26.47 17.19 17.11
C ARG A 899 -26.57 15.66 17.12
N ALA A 900 -25.67 14.97 17.82
CA ALA A 900 -25.76 13.52 17.93
C ALA A 900 -27.09 13.07 18.55
N ARG A 901 -27.58 13.78 19.57
CA ARG A 901 -28.87 13.48 20.21
C ARG A 901 -30.08 13.90 19.36
N ASN A 902 -30.02 15.08 18.75
CA ASN A 902 -31.20 15.74 18.20
C ASN A 902 -31.34 15.68 16.67
N ASP A 903 -30.24 15.58 15.91
CA ASP A 903 -30.29 15.67 14.45
C ASP A 903 -30.97 14.44 13.84
N ARG A 904 -31.81 14.70 12.83
CA ARG A 904 -32.43 13.67 11.99
C ARG A 904 -31.48 13.11 10.93
N HIS A 905 -30.46 13.87 10.52
CA HIS A 905 -29.54 13.50 9.45
C HIS A 905 -28.09 13.54 9.93
N THR A 906 -27.30 12.52 9.57
CA THR A 906 -25.93 12.30 10.07
C THR A 906 -24.84 13.10 9.34
N TRP A 907 -25.15 13.72 8.19
CA TRP A 907 -24.13 14.33 7.35
C TRP A 907 -23.49 15.58 7.98
N GLN A 908 -24.29 16.46 8.61
CA GLN A 908 -23.79 17.68 9.27
C GLN A 908 -22.90 17.36 10.46
N LEU A 909 -23.30 16.36 11.26
CA LEU A 909 -22.48 15.82 12.34
C LEU A 909 -21.17 15.24 11.80
N GLY A 910 -21.23 14.51 10.69
CA GLY A 910 -20.07 13.96 9.99
C GLY A 910 -19.08 15.04 9.52
N GLU A 911 -19.57 16.11 8.89
CA GLU A 911 -18.75 17.25 8.46
C GLU A 911 -18.08 17.96 9.65
N LEU A 912 -18.84 18.21 10.72
CA LEU A 912 -18.31 18.86 11.93
C LEU A 912 -17.20 18.00 12.58
N CYS A 913 -17.41 16.69 12.70
CA CYS A 913 -16.40 15.76 13.20
C CYS A 913 -15.16 15.70 12.28
N ARG A 914 -15.34 15.75 10.95
CA ARG A 914 -14.20 15.78 10.01
C ARG A 914 -13.38 17.06 10.14
N ALA A 915 -14.02 18.23 10.22
CA ALA A 915 -13.34 19.50 10.43
C ALA A 915 -12.55 19.49 11.76
N ALA A 916 -13.16 18.95 12.83
CA ALA A 916 -12.52 18.81 14.13
C ALA A 916 -11.31 17.87 14.11
N ALA A 917 -11.33 16.81 13.30
CA ALA A 917 -10.31 15.76 13.32
C ALA A 917 -8.88 16.27 13.08
N LEU A 918 -8.71 17.31 12.26
CA LEU A 918 -7.41 17.90 11.95
C LEU A 918 -7.10 19.19 12.74
N ALA A 919 -8.11 19.97 13.09
CA ALA A 919 -7.91 21.28 13.69
C ALA A 919 -8.03 21.30 15.21
N MET A 920 -8.79 20.38 15.81
CA MET A 920 -8.91 20.27 17.27
C MET A 920 -7.58 19.78 17.88
N PRO A 921 -7.15 20.31 19.04
CA PRO A 921 -5.96 19.83 19.73
C PRO A 921 -6.07 18.33 20.08
N PRO A 922 -5.02 17.53 19.86
CA PRO A 922 -5.05 16.10 20.17
C PRO A 922 -5.32 15.75 21.65
N ALA A 923 -5.08 16.69 22.57
CA ALA A 923 -5.42 16.54 23.99
C ALA A 923 -6.91 16.24 24.26
N TYR A 924 -7.81 16.56 23.32
CA TYR A 924 -9.23 16.24 23.41
C TYR A 924 -9.58 14.78 23.03
N ALA A 925 -8.61 13.95 22.67
CA ALA A 925 -8.82 12.56 22.26
C ALA A 925 -9.60 11.75 23.31
N ASP A 926 -9.14 11.78 24.56
CA ASP A 926 -9.71 11.04 25.68
C ASP A 926 -11.13 11.54 26.03
N LEU A 927 -11.35 12.86 26.06
CA LEU A 927 -12.67 13.44 26.26
C LEU A 927 -13.65 13.02 25.16
N THR A 928 -13.23 13.05 23.90
CA THR A 928 -14.06 12.66 22.77
C THR A 928 -14.36 11.15 22.78
N GLY A 929 -13.39 10.33 23.21
CA GLY A 929 -13.57 8.89 23.40
C GLY A 929 -14.62 8.58 24.46
N ARG A 930 -14.54 9.22 25.64
CA ARG A 930 -15.58 9.11 26.67
C ARG A 930 -16.94 9.57 26.17
N LEU A 931 -16.98 10.66 25.40
CA LEU A 931 -18.23 11.16 24.85
C LEU A 931 -18.88 10.17 23.88
N ALA A 932 -18.10 9.55 22.99
CA ALA A 932 -18.61 8.53 22.09
C ALA A 932 -19.19 7.33 22.87
N ALA A 933 -18.52 6.88 23.93
CA ALA A 933 -18.98 5.79 24.79
C ALA A 933 -20.26 6.15 25.57
N GLN A 934 -20.42 7.41 26.00
CA GLN A 934 -21.63 7.90 26.66
C GLN A 934 -22.83 7.98 25.70
N LEU A 935 -22.61 8.35 24.44
CA LEU A 935 -23.68 8.45 23.43
C LEU A 935 -24.12 7.07 22.88
N GLU A 936 -23.24 6.06 22.92
CA GLU A 936 -23.50 4.72 22.39
C GLU A 936 -24.80 4.04 22.90
N PRO A 937 -25.15 4.09 24.20
CA PRO A 937 -26.43 3.54 24.67
C PRO A 937 -27.66 4.43 24.35
N GLU A 938 -27.47 5.72 24.12
CA GLU A 938 -28.56 6.72 24.00
C GLU A 938 -29.00 6.99 22.56
N VAL A 939 -28.08 6.82 21.60
CA VAL A 939 -28.21 7.36 20.24
C VAL A 939 -27.99 6.27 19.19
N ASP A 940 -28.64 6.41 18.03
CA ASP A 940 -28.46 5.51 16.88
C ASP A 940 -26.97 5.38 16.48
N PRO A 941 -26.44 4.17 16.22
CA PRO A 941 -25.03 3.95 15.88
C PRO A 941 -24.51 4.76 14.69
N SER A 942 -25.37 5.17 13.76
CA SER A 942 -25.01 6.02 12.62
C SER A 942 -24.61 7.45 13.04
N ARG A 943 -25.11 7.94 14.18
CA ARG A 943 -24.79 9.24 14.77
C ARG A 943 -23.64 9.15 15.79
N VAL A 944 -23.43 7.99 16.41
CA VAL A 944 -22.26 7.74 17.29
C VAL A 944 -20.97 7.56 16.47
N ARG A 945 -21.08 6.93 15.29
CA ARG A 945 -19.92 6.62 14.43
C ARG A 945 -19.04 7.85 14.12
N PRO A 946 -19.56 9.01 13.65
CA PRO A 946 -18.73 10.19 13.43
C PRO A 946 -17.95 10.66 14.66
N VAL A 947 -18.53 10.56 15.86
CA VAL A 947 -17.87 10.96 17.12
C VAL A 947 -16.76 9.97 17.49
N ALA A 948 -17.02 8.67 17.34
CA ALA A 948 -16.01 7.63 17.53
C ALA A 948 -14.87 7.74 16.50
N ASP A 949 -15.18 8.13 15.26
CA ASP A 949 -14.19 8.32 14.19
C ASP A 949 -13.31 9.54 14.47
N LEU A 950 -13.88 10.63 15.00
CA LEU A 950 -13.14 11.79 15.51
C LEU A 950 -12.20 11.39 16.65
N ALA A 951 -12.70 10.68 17.67
CA ALA A 951 -11.89 10.22 18.80
C ALA A 951 -10.68 9.39 18.33
N ARG A 952 -10.90 8.42 17.44
CA ARG A 952 -9.80 7.59 16.89
C ARG A 952 -8.77 8.41 16.14
N THR A 953 -9.20 9.45 15.42
CA THR A 953 -8.29 10.33 14.69
C THR A 953 -7.48 11.22 15.63
N LEU A 954 -8.10 11.77 16.67
CA LEU A 954 -7.39 12.55 17.70
C LEU A 954 -6.41 11.70 18.50
N THR A 955 -6.79 10.48 18.90
CA THR A 955 -5.87 9.53 19.55
C THR A 955 -4.69 9.21 18.65
N PHE A 956 -4.94 8.90 17.38
CA PHE A 956 -3.87 8.63 16.42
C PHE A 956 -2.91 9.81 16.26
N ARG A 957 -3.43 11.04 16.21
CA ARG A 957 -2.62 12.27 16.16
C ARG A 957 -1.83 12.51 17.44
N ALA A 958 -2.42 12.27 18.61
CA ALA A 958 -1.75 12.42 19.89
C ALA A 958 -0.55 11.48 19.99
N GLU A 959 -0.79 10.18 19.78
CA GLU A 959 0.28 9.16 19.77
C GLU A 959 1.37 9.48 18.76
N MET A 960 0.98 9.88 17.54
CA MET A 960 1.91 10.25 16.47
C MET A 960 2.84 11.40 16.86
N LEU A 961 2.30 12.45 17.49
CA LEU A 961 3.09 13.60 17.91
C LEU A 961 3.97 13.25 19.12
N ASP A 962 3.47 12.46 20.07
CA ASP A 962 4.22 12.01 21.24
C ASP A 962 5.44 11.15 20.84
N GLU A 963 5.28 10.27 19.85
CA GLU A 963 6.35 9.45 19.26
C GLU A 963 7.47 10.27 18.62
N LEU A 964 7.17 11.51 18.19
CA LEU A 964 8.12 12.45 17.59
C LEU A 964 8.61 13.51 18.58
N ALA A 965 7.92 13.72 19.70
CA ALA A 965 8.29 14.66 20.76
C ALA A 965 9.25 14.02 21.78
N THR A 966 9.15 12.71 22.04
CA THR A 966 9.95 12.02 23.05
C THR A 966 11.43 11.92 22.65
N GLU A 967 12.32 12.50 23.45
CA GLU A 967 13.75 12.17 23.42
C GLU A 967 13.91 10.72 23.92
N ASN A 968 14.27 9.78 23.03
CA ASN A 968 14.51 8.42 23.50
C ASN A 968 15.83 8.39 24.26
N VAL A 969 15.69 8.23 25.58
CA VAL A 969 16.64 7.60 26.50
C VAL A 969 17.28 6.39 25.82
N THR A 970 18.61 6.36 25.86
CA THR A 970 19.45 5.27 25.36
C THR A 970 19.02 3.94 25.98
N PRO A 971 18.89 2.82 25.22
CA PRO A 971 18.63 1.53 25.84
C PRO A 971 19.82 1.12 26.74
N PRO A 972 19.58 0.47 27.91
CA PRO A 972 20.68 -0.12 28.66
C PRO A 972 21.36 -1.19 27.80
N GLN A 973 22.69 -1.15 27.80
CA GLN A 973 23.58 -2.00 27.01
C GLN A 973 23.42 -3.49 27.28
#